data_AF-A0A7D7L851-F1
#
_entry.id   AF-A0A7D7L851-F1
#
_cell.length_a   1.000
_cell.length_b   1.000
_cell.length_c   1.000
_cell.angle_alpha   90.00
_cell.angle_beta   90.00
_cell.angle_gamma   90.00
#
_symmetry.space_group_name_H-M   'P 1'
#
loop_
_entity.id
_entity.type
_entity.pdbx_description
1 polymer ?
#
loop_
_entity_poly.entity_id
_entity_poly.type
_entity_poly.pdbx_seq_one_letter_code
_entity_poly.pdbx_strand_id
1 'polypeptide(L)'
;MLSSLNKLALPRPRAHAVWPNPSRVPYAAHLGTTTRRLGPSADGFTCAAKRFESTKSDVSAEEMQIMLAPKIEAVTKIQDWAWAPRIYPSKEALEIWHCTDAVCFDVDCTIVKEDGLDLLAEYMGVSDEVQKLIDTAEESSMNLDEILEERLRIIDCTPADIKAFLKAHPPESRINEGAVRLISALKARGVQVYLITGGFREILLPIAKYLGIPYGNVFANRMNWQWDDETGEPTKLVGFDLSEPTSSSQGKPEAIAQLRQNFPYNTIVMVGDGVSNLEAVLDSDGADLFIGYGGNVQRRQVMAEADWFVFSFDELFRALKRYKVTMIGAGAMACAAMHVMSQNLDAEDPAQVFDPQVKMWLHDSEFEGTMLSETINDSKVNPKYLPGVSLGSKTLAQPDLLECVKDADIIVFCVPHQFIHGMCKKLVGKIREDAIAISLTKGMRVREDGPQLVSQMIRKMLGIDCSVLMGANIASEIGQEQLTEAVIGYYNRDNAKIFQKLFERDYFQVTLLPDAPGAEMCGTLKNVVAVGAGVVDGLGYGSNSKAAIMRQGLAEMRKFSKALYPTIRDETFLESCGVADLIATCYGGRNRKCAEEWAKSHVAGTPRTFGDIEEELLGGQKLQGTLTANEVHEIIAMRGWELEYPLFTTVYRIINDLIPPQMMLNFKEGARMKLAAPFTETPSGKKRFNPLPSMDV
;
A
#
# COMPACT_ATOMS: atom_id res chain seq x y z
N MET A 1 13.63 -33.77 -40.92
CA MET A 1 12.69 -34.53 -40.06
C MET A 1 11.69 -33.54 -39.48
N LEU A 2 10.62 -33.31 -40.25
CA LEU A 2 9.37 -32.70 -39.82
C LEU A 2 8.38 -33.84 -39.55
N SER A 3 7.39 -33.57 -38.70
CA SER A 3 6.22 -34.38 -38.37
C SER A 3 6.46 -35.60 -37.48
N SER A 4 6.03 -35.52 -36.21
CA SER A 4 5.04 -36.40 -35.59
C SER A 4 5.09 -36.25 -34.08
N LEU A 5 3.98 -35.76 -33.49
CA LEU A 5 3.39 -36.16 -32.20
C LEU A 5 2.45 -35.04 -31.72
N ASN A 6 1.27 -35.01 -32.34
CA ASN A 6 0.06 -34.42 -31.77
C ASN A 6 -0.84 -35.59 -31.36
N LYS A 7 -1.49 -35.46 -30.20
CA LYS A 7 -2.52 -36.31 -29.56
C LYS A 7 -2.04 -36.96 -28.26
N LEU A 8 -2.37 -36.33 -27.13
CA LEU A 8 -2.83 -37.00 -25.92
C LEU A 8 -3.68 -36.01 -25.12
N ALA A 9 -4.97 -36.32 -25.02
CA ALA A 9 -5.97 -35.56 -24.29
C ALA A 9 -5.76 -35.74 -22.78
N LEU A 10 -5.81 -34.65 -22.01
CA LEU A 10 -5.77 -34.65 -20.55
C LEU A 10 -7.19 -34.79 -19.96
N PRO A 11 -7.37 -35.59 -18.88
CA PRO A 11 -8.67 -35.79 -18.26
C PRO A 11 -9.05 -34.66 -17.29
N ARG A 12 -10.35 -34.36 -17.20
CA ARG A 12 -10.97 -33.42 -16.25
C ARG A 12 -10.83 -33.92 -14.80
N PRO A 13 -10.50 -33.07 -13.81
CA PRO A 13 -10.62 -33.43 -12.39
C PRO A 13 -12.06 -33.31 -11.90
N ARG A 14 -12.46 -34.30 -11.10
CA ARG A 14 -13.74 -34.42 -10.41
C ARG A 14 -13.88 -33.41 -9.26
N ALA A 15 -15.14 -33.07 -9.00
CA ALA A 15 -15.63 -32.29 -7.87
C ALA A 15 -15.16 -32.84 -6.51
N HIS A 16 -14.77 -31.94 -5.60
CA HIS A 16 -14.62 -32.23 -4.18
C HIS A 16 -15.37 -31.20 -3.32
N ALA A 17 -16.37 -31.74 -2.62
CA ALA A 17 -16.79 -31.48 -1.24
C ALA A 17 -16.77 -30.04 -0.72
N VAL A 18 -17.98 -29.48 -0.62
CA VAL A 18 -18.33 -28.34 0.22
C VAL A 18 -18.36 -28.79 1.69
N TRP A 19 -17.53 -28.17 2.54
CA TRP A 19 -17.64 -28.25 3.99
C TRP A 19 -18.56 -27.12 4.50
N PRO A 20 -19.48 -27.38 5.45
CA PRO A 20 -20.38 -26.35 5.97
C PRO A 20 -19.67 -25.44 6.98
N ASN A 21 -19.85 -24.14 6.81
CA ASN A 21 -19.37 -23.08 7.70
C ASN A 21 -20.30 -22.96 8.93
N PRO A 22 -19.82 -23.09 10.18
CA PRO A 22 -20.65 -22.96 11.37
C PRO A 22 -20.44 -21.58 12.03
N SER A 23 -21.35 -20.63 11.82
CA SER A 23 -21.61 -19.52 12.77
C SER A 23 -22.70 -18.56 12.26
N ARG A 24 -23.96 -18.92 12.52
CA ARG A 24 -25.05 -17.96 12.68
C ARG A 24 -25.77 -18.28 13.98
N VAL A 25 -25.54 -17.46 15.00
CA VAL A 25 -26.38 -17.40 16.20
C VAL A 25 -27.34 -16.22 15.98
N PRO A 26 -28.67 -16.44 15.98
CA PRO A 26 -29.61 -15.33 15.90
C PRO A 26 -29.89 -14.79 17.30
N TYR A 27 -29.64 -13.50 17.51
CA TYR A 27 -30.21 -12.78 18.65
C TYR A 27 -31.61 -12.29 18.27
N ALA A 28 -32.59 -12.74 19.03
CA ALA A 28 -33.98 -12.32 18.95
C ALA A 28 -34.25 -11.20 19.98
N ALA A 29 -35.31 -10.43 19.70
CA ALA A 29 -36.06 -9.53 20.58
C ALA A 29 -35.44 -8.13 20.85
N HIS A 30 -36.16 -7.03 20.96
CA HIS A 30 -37.55 -6.81 21.35
C HIS A 30 -38.09 -5.51 20.71
N LEU A 31 -39.35 -5.57 20.27
CA LEU A 31 -40.22 -4.41 20.08
C LEU A 31 -40.40 -3.66 21.40
N GLY A 32 -40.17 -2.34 21.37
CA GLY A 32 -40.41 -1.41 22.46
C GLY A 32 -40.89 -0.07 21.91
N THR A 33 -42.19 0.03 21.67
CA THR A 33 -42.91 1.26 21.37
C THR A 33 -42.72 2.31 22.45
N THR A 34 -42.19 3.49 22.12
CA THR A 34 -42.51 4.72 22.85
C THR A 34 -42.51 5.92 21.92
N THR A 35 -43.71 6.37 21.59
CA THR A 35 -44.02 7.67 21.00
C THR A 35 -43.60 8.80 21.94
N ARG A 36 -42.73 9.70 21.49
CA ARG A 36 -42.69 11.09 22.00
C ARG A 36 -42.42 12.06 20.85
N ARG A 37 -43.48 12.78 20.46
CA ARG A 37 -43.41 14.04 19.72
C ARG A 37 -42.68 15.07 20.59
N LEU A 38 -41.65 15.70 20.05
CA LEU A 38 -41.16 17.01 20.50
C LEU A 38 -40.91 17.86 19.26
N GLY A 39 -41.69 18.93 19.12
CA GLY A 39 -41.47 19.99 18.14
C GLY A 39 -40.30 20.90 18.53
N PRO A 40 -39.91 21.83 17.65
CA PRO A 40 -38.65 22.56 17.79
C PRO A 40 -38.81 23.70 18.80
N SER A 41 -37.94 23.76 19.81
CA SER A 41 -37.71 24.97 20.58
C SER A 41 -36.35 25.54 20.19
N ALA A 42 -36.38 26.69 19.53
CA ALA A 42 -35.26 27.59 19.39
C ALA A 42 -34.79 28.04 20.79
N ASP A 43 -33.59 27.64 21.19
CA ASP A 43 -32.71 28.35 22.13
C ASP A 43 -31.51 27.46 22.46
N GLY A 44 -30.44 27.64 21.70
CA GLY A 44 -29.19 26.89 21.85
C GLY A 44 -28.02 27.47 21.06
N PHE A 45 -28.10 28.74 20.64
CA PHE A 45 -26.99 29.47 20.05
C PHE A 45 -26.52 30.50 21.07
N THR A 46 -25.47 30.17 21.83
CA THR A 46 -24.50 31.10 22.46
C THR A 46 -23.64 30.37 23.51
N CYS A 47 -22.89 29.32 23.13
CA CYS A 47 -21.78 28.87 24.00
C CYS A 47 -20.74 28.00 23.26
N ALA A 48 -20.09 28.52 22.22
CA ALA A 48 -18.89 27.90 21.67
C ALA A 48 -18.07 28.88 20.79
N ALA A 49 -17.85 30.10 21.26
CA ALA A 49 -16.92 31.04 20.62
C ALA A 49 -16.00 31.61 21.68
N LYS A 50 -14.97 30.85 22.07
CA LYS A 50 -13.73 31.29 22.73
C LYS A 50 -12.86 30.08 23.10
N ARG A 51 -12.10 29.59 22.14
CA ARG A 51 -10.80 28.93 22.28
C ARG A 51 -10.43 28.35 20.94
N PHE A 52 -9.55 29.01 20.21
CA PHE A 52 -8.51 28.45 19.33
C PHE A 52 -7.84 29.65 18.66
N GLU A 53 -6.75 30.11 19.25
CA GLU A 53 -5.73 30.90 18.55
C GLU A 53 -4.41 30.13 18.67
N SER A 54 -3.63 30.19 17.60
CA SER A 54 -2.27 29.69 17.39
C SER A 54 -2.09 28.25 16.90
N THR A 55 -2.07 28.08 15.57
CA THR A 55 -1.12 27.21 14.83
C THR A 55 -1.05 27.68 13.37
N LYS A 56 0.15 28.06 12.91
CA LYS A 56 0.46 28.34 11.50
C LYS A 56 1.35 27.20 10.98
N SER A 57 0.80 26.37 10.11
CA SER A 57 1.44 25.76 8.92
C SER A 57 0.51 24.65 8.39
N ASP A 58 0.37 24.62 7.06
CA ASP A 58 -0.51 23.81 6.22
C ASP A 58 -1.92 24.37 6.02
N VAL A 59 -2.29 24.48 4.74
CA VAL A 59 -3.47 25.13 4.17
C VAL A 59 -4.71 24.81 5.02
N SER A 60 -5.06 25.74 5.90
CA SER A 60 -6.18 25.57 6.80
C SER A 60 -7.49 25.63 6.01
N ALA A 61 -8.57 25.14 6.61
CA ALA A 61 -9.92 25.31 6.06
C ALA A 61 -10.22 26.77 5.66
N GLU A 62 -9.53 27.76 6.25
CA GLU A 62 -9.60 29.19 5.92
C GLU A 62 -8.95 29.54 4.57
N GLU A 63 -7.84 28.88 4.17
CA GLU A 63 -7.20 29.11 2.86
C GLU A 63 -8.01 28.48 1.70
N MET A 64 -8.67 27.34 1.95
CA MET A 64 -9.73 26.82 1.06
C MET A 64 -10.93 27.78 1.00
N GLN A 65 -11.30 28.38 2.13
CA GLN A 65 -12.37 29.38 2.24
C GLN A 65 -12.06 30.64 1.42
N ILE A 66 -10.80 31.09 1.40
CA ILE A 66 -10.36 32.27 0.64
C ILE A 66 -10.35 31.99 -0.88
N MET A 67 -9.93 30.80 -1.31
CA MET A 67 -9.97 30.41 -2.74
C MET A 67 -11.41 30.18 -3.25
N LEU A 68 -12.32 29.71 -2.39
CA LEU A 68 -13.73 29.48 -2.73
C LEU A 68 -14.62 30.71 -2.47
N ALA A 69 -14.15 31.73 -1.75
CA ALA A 69 -14.93 32.91 -1.38
C ALA A 69 -15.66 33.59 -2.57
N PRO A 70 -15.06 33.75 -3.76
CA PRO A 70 -15.77 34.37 -4.90
C PRO A 70 -16.88 33.47 -5.46
N LYS A 71 -16.79 32.14 -5.30
CA LYS A 71 -17.81 31.17 -5.73
C LYS A 71 -18.90 30.97 -4.64
N ILE A 72 -18.52 31.08 -3.36
CA ILE A 72 -19.45 31.06 -2.23
C ILE A 72 -20.32 32.33 -2.22
N GLU A 73 -19.79 33.50 -2.58
CA GLU A 73 -20.58 34.75 -2.66
C GLU A 73 -21.75 34.68 -3.65
N ALA A 74 -21.62 33.89 -4.72
CA ALA A 74 -22.70 33.63 -5.68
C ALA A 74 -23.80 32.72 -5.10
N VAL A 75 -23.47 31.85 -4.13
CA VAL A 75 -24.39 30.92 -3.48
C VAL A 75 -25.03 31.54 -2.22
N THR A 76 -24.32 32.42 -1.50
CA THR A 76 -24.79 33.03 -0.25
C THR A 76 -25.90 34.08 -0.39
N LYS A 77 -26.37 34.38 -1.61
CA LYS A 77 -27.53 35.27 -1.83
C LYS A 77 -28.88 34.56 -1.82
N ILE A 78 -28.94 33.25 -1.62
CA ILE A 78 -30.21 32.51 -1.56
C ILE A 78 -30.52 32.15 -0.10
N GLN A 79 -31.60 32.74 0.41
CA GLN A 79 -32.04 32.72 1.81
C GLN A 79 -32.71 31.41 2.27
N ASP A 80 -32.49 30.28 1.60
CA ASP A 80 -33.14 29.00 1.91
C ASP A 80 -32.09 27.91 2.20
N TRP A 81 -31.82 27.64 3.49
CA TRP A 81 -30.86 26.60 3.91
C TRP A 81 -31.30 25.15 3.68
N ALA A 82 -32.51 24.91 3.15
CA ALA A 82 -33.12 23.57 3.05
C ALA A 82 -32.58 22.70 1.89
N TRP A 83 -31.81 23.27 0.95
CA TRP A 83 -31.34 22.58 -0.27
C TRP A 83 -29.83 22.74 -0.51
N ALA A 84 -29.07 23.12 0.53
CA ALA A 84 -27.62 23.22 0.40
C ALA A 84 -27.01 21.85 0.06
N PRO A 85 -26.26 21.72 -1.05
CA PRO A 85 -25.70 20.43 -1.44
C PRO A 85 -24.66 19.94 -0.44
N ARG A 86 -24.60 18.62 -0.26
CA ARG A 86 -23.56 17.95 0.56
C ARG A 86 -22.25 17.92 -0.21
N ILE A 87 -21.55 19.05 -0.28
CA ILE A 87 -20.29 19.20 -1.03
C ILE A 87 -19.08 18.56 -0.35
N TYR A 88 -19.22 18.18 0.92
CA TYR A 88 -18.25 17.36 1.65
C TYR A 88 -18.87 16.00 1.94
N PRO A 89 -18.19 14.89 1.63
CA PRO A 89 -18.73 13.57 1.90
C PRO A 89 -18.84 13.33 3.41
N SER A 90 -19.87 12.61 3.84
CA SER A 90 -19.88 12.05 5.19
C SER A 90 -18.79 10.99 5.34
N LYS A 91 -18.50 10.60 6.59
CA LYS A 91 -17.55 9.52 6.85
C LYS A 91 -18.02 8.20 6.20
N GLU A 92 -19.31 7.89 6.29
CA GLU A 92 -19.88 6.69 5.67
C GLU A 92 -19.76 6.72 4.14
N ALA A 93 -20.08 7.85 3.50
CA ALA A 93 -19.96 8.00 2.05
C ALA A 93 -18.51 7.82 1.58
N LEU A 94 -17.55 8.38 2.31
CA LEU A 94 -16.13 8.24 1.98
C LEU A 94 -15.63 6.80 2.19
N GLU A 95 -16.11 6.11 3.23
CA GLU A 95 -15.82 4.69 3.47
C GLU A 95 -16.32 3.81 2.32
N ILE A 96 -17.57 4.00 1.87
CA ILE A 96 -18.14 3.28 0.71
C ILE A 96 -17.33 3.59 -0.56
N TRP A 97 -17.00 4.86 -0.81
CA TRP A 97 -16.17 5.25 -1.96
C TRP A 97 -14.79 4.58 -1.93
N HIS A 98 -14.18 4.43 -0.75
CA HIS A 98 -12.86 3.81 -0.60
C HIS A 98 -12.87 2.29 -0.77
N CYS A 99 -13.98 1.62 -0.45
CA CYS A 99 -14.10 0.17 -0.50
C CYS A 99 -15.01 -0.33 -1.63
N THR A 100 -15.39 0.54 -2.58
CA THR A 100 -16.30 0.19 -3.66
C THR A 100 -15.73 -0.90 -4.57
N ASP A 101 -16.53 -1.94 -4.85
CA ASP A 101 -16.20 -2.98 -5.81
C ASP A 101 -16.51 -2.54 -7.25
N ALA A 102 -17.56 -1.72 -7.42
CA ALA A 102 -17.98 -1.21 -8.73
C ALA A 102 -18.49 0.24 -8.68
N VAL A 103 -18.20 1.01 -9.73
CA VAL A 103 -18.74 2.36 -9.95
C VAL A 103 -19.50 2.40 -11.25
N CYS A 104 -20.77 2.76 -11.16
CA CYS A 104 -21.66 2.99 -12.29
C CYS A 104 -21.73 4.49 -12.57
N PHE A 105 -21.42 4.89 -13.80
CA PHE A 105 -21.53 6.27 -14.24
C PHE A 105 -22.74 6.42 -15.15
N ASP A 106 -23.55 7.43 -14.88
CA ASP A 106 -24.39 8.03 -15.89
C ASP A 106 -23.52 8.62 -17.00
N VAL A 107 -24.07 8.69 -18.21
CA VAL A 107 -23.31 9.19 -19.36
C VAL A 107 -23.67 10.62 -19.67
N ASP A 108 -24.92 10.84 -20.07
CA ASP A 108 -25.40 12.13 -20.55
C ASP A 108 -25.31 13.17 -19.42
N CYS A 109 -24.80 14.37 -19.75
CA CYS A 109 -24.51 15.44 -18.79
C CYS A 109 -23.59 15.08 -17.60
N THR A 110 -22.99 13.88 -17.58
CA THR A 110 -22.11 13.38 -16.52
C THR A 110 -20.74 13.01 -17.08
N ILE A 111 -20.58 11.89 -17.80
CA ILE A 111 -19.33 11.54 -18.47
C ILE A 111 -19.11 12.41 -19.70
N VAL A 112 -20.17 12.66 -20.46
CA VAL A 112 -20.17 13.60 -21.59
C VAL A 112 -20.83 14.92 -21.18
N LYS A 113 -20.44 16.01 -21.83
CA LYS A 113 -20.90 17.38 -21.50
C LYS A 113 -22.37 17.59 -21.80
N GLU A 114 -22.86 16.99 -22.88
CA GLU A 114 -24.17 17.20 -23.47
C GLU A 114 -24.86 15.86 -23.72
N ASP A 115 -26.19 15.85 -23.72
CA ASP A 115 -27.00 14.67 -24.03
C ASP A 115 -26.74 14.19 -25.46
N GLY A 116 -26.50 12.89 -25.61
CA GLY A 116 -26.13 12.31 -26.89
C GLY A 116 -27.20 12.42 -27.97
N LEU A 117 -28.48 12.36 -27.61
CA LEU A 117 -29.57 12.50 -28.56
C LEU A 117 -29.86 13.96 -28.89
N ASP A 118 -29.74 14.87 -27.94
CA ASP A 118 -29.90 16.31 -28.21
C ASP A 118 -28.81 16.82 -29.15
N LEU A 119 -27.57 16.40 -28.93
CA LEU A 119 -26.45 16.73 -29.83
C LEU A 119 -26.63 16.11 -31.22
N LEU A 120 -27.23 14.91 -31.31
CA LEU A 120 -27.56 14.29 -32.59
C LEU A 120 -28.71 15.06 -33.28
N ALA A 121 -29.75 15.47 -32.55
CA ALA A 121 -30.83 16.28 -33.09
C ALA A 121 -30.33 17.62 -33.64
N GLU A 122 -29.39 18.27 -32.94
CA GLU A 122 -28.74 19.49 -33.41
C GLU A 122 -27.96 19.25 -34.70
N TYR A 123 -27.18 18.17 -34.75
CA TYR A 123 -26.44 17.79 -35.95
C TYR A 123 -27.36 17.51 -37.15
N MET A 124 -28.52 16.91 -36.90
CA MET A 124 -29.54 16.63 -37.91
C MET A 124 -30.42 17.86 -38.25
N GLY A 125 -30.29 18.95 -37.49
CA GLY A 125 -31.03 20.20 -37.70
C GLY A 125 -32.49 20.17 -37.24
N VAL A 126 -32.82 19.31 -36.26
CA VAL A 126 -34.20 19.09 -35.77
C VAL A 126 -34.36 19.31 -34.26
N SER A 127 -33.46 20.07 -33.63
CA SER A 127 -33.51 20.37 -32.19
C SER A 127 -34.81 21.05 -31.77
N ASP A 128 -35.35 21.96 -32.60
CA ASP A 128 -36.57 22.71 -32.29
C ASP A 128 -37.80 21.79 -32.24
N GLU A 129 -37.87 20.78 -33.12
CA GLU A 129 -38.93 19.78 -33.10
C GLU A 129 -38.83 18.85 -31.88
N VAL A 130 -37.61 18.40 -31.55
CA VAL A 130 -37.36 17.57 -30.37
C VAL A 130 -37.70 18.33 -29.08
N GLN A 131 -37.35 19.61 -28.98
CA GLN A 131 -37.68 20.41 -27.79
C GLN A 131 -39.20 20.58 -27.62
N LYS A 132 -39.93 20.84 -28.72
CA LYS A 132 -41.41 20.92 -28.68
C LYS A 132 -42.06 19.63 -28.18
N LEU A 133 -41.51 18.48 -28.57
CA LEU A 133 -41.97 17.18 -28.07
C LEU A 133 -41.78 17.08 -26.56
N ILE A 134 -40.59 17.43 -26.04
CA ILE A 134 -40.27 17.38 -24.61
C ILE A 134 -41.21 18.30 -23.83
N ASP A 135 -41.40 19.54 -24.29
CA ASP A 135 -42.30 20.53 -23.65
C ASP A 135 -43.74 19.99 -23.58
N THR A 136 -44.21 19.34 -24.66
CA THR A 136 -45.57 18.77 -24.73
C THR A 136 -45.72 17.51 -23.88
N ALA A 137 -44.66 16.69 -23.78
CA ALA A 137 -44.65 15.47 -23.00
C ALA A 137 -44.79 15.75 -21.49
N GLU A 138 -44.15 16.81 -21.01
CA GLU A 138 -44.29 17.28 -19.62
C GLU A 138 -45.73 17.69 -19.29
N GLU A 139 -46.49 18.24 -20.25
CA GLU A 139 -47.89 18.61 -20.07
C GLU A 139 -48.86 17.42 -20.19
N SER A 140 -48.50 16.39 -20.96
CA SER A 140 -49.41 15.30 -21.38
C SER A 140 -49.21 13.96 -20.65
N SER A 141 -48.28 13.88 -19.68
CA SER A 141 -47.99 12.65 -18.91
C SER A 141 -47.61 11.45 -19.79
N MET A 142 -46.88 11.69 -20.89
CA MET A 142 -46.36 10.61 -21.76
C MET A 142 -45.38 9.72 -21.00
N ASN A 143 -45.33 8.43 -21.37
CA ASN A 143 -44.36 7.50 -20.81
C ASN A 143 -42.97 7.69 -21.45
N LEU A 144 -41.91 7.30 -20.73
CA LEU A 144 -40.52 7.51 -21.17
C LEU A 144 -40.20 6.82 -22.51
N ASP A 145 -40.72 5.61 -22.71
CA ASP A 145 -40.54 4.83 -23.93
C ASP A 145 -41.19 5.50 -25.14
N GLU A 146 -42.41 6.02 -24.99
CA GLU A 146 -43.12 6.78 -26.02
C GLU A 146 -42.36 8.07 -26.40
N ILE A 147 -41.82 8.78 -25.41
CA ILE A 147 -41.01 9.99 -25.64
C ILE A 147 -39.74 9.63 -26.41
N LEU A 148 -39.03 8.57 -26.03
CA LEU A 148 -37.81 8.13 -26.72
C LEU A 148 -38.11 7.68 -28.15
N GLU A 149 -39.19 6.93 -28.37
CA GLU A 149 -39.60 6.49 -29.71
C GLU A 149 -39.92 7.68 -30.63
N GLU A 150 -40.67 8.67 -30.13
CA GLU A 150 -41.00 9.85 -30.92
C GLU A 150 -39.78 10.74 -31.17
N ARG A 151 -38.84 10.86 -30.20
CA ARG A 151 -37.55 11.54 -30.42
C ARG A 151 -36.78 10.89 -31.57
N LEU A 152 -36.66 9.56 -31.57
CA LEU A 152 -35.99 8.82 -32.64
C LEU A 152 -36.68 9.02 -34.00
N ARG A 153 -38.02 9.06 -34.01
CA ARG A 153 -38.81 9.30 -35.22
C ARG A 153 -38.59 10.70 -35.80
N ILE A 154 -38.48 11.72 -34.96
CA ILE A 154 -38.20 13.10 -35.38
C ILE A 154 -36.76 13.21 -35.92
N ILE A 155 -35.80 12.58 -35.24
CA ILE A 155 -34.38 12.58 -35.65
C ILE A 155 -34.17 11.85 -36.99
N ASP A 156 -34.90 10.75 -37.22
CA ASP A 156 -34.93 9.94 -38.45
C ASP A 156 -33.54 9.70 -39.07
N CYS A 157 -32.54 9.40 -38.23
CA CYS A 157 -31.17 9.25 -38.67
C CYS A 157 -30.93 7.91 -39.38
N THR A 158 -30.01 7.91 -40.35
CA THR A 158 -29.48 6.69 -40.97
C THR A 158 -28.19 6.22 -40.27
N PRO A 159 -27.75 4.98 -40.49
CA PRO A 159 -26.45 4.51 -39.98
C PRO A 159 -25.27 5.35 -40.50
N ALA A 160 -25.38 5.90 -41.71
CA ALA A 160 -24.38 6.79 -42.28
C ALA A 160 -24.32 8.13 -41.51
N ASP A 161 -25.48 8.67 -41.10
CA ASP A 161 -25.56 9.89 -40.32
C ASP A 161 -24.95 9.71 -38.94
N ILE A 162 -25.22 8.59 -38.26
CA ILE A 162 -24.57 8.27 -36.97
C ILE A 162 -23.06 8.21 -37.14
N LYS A 163 -22.56 7.55 -38.19
CA LYS A 163 -21.12 7.48 -38.45
C LYS A 163 -20.51 8.85 -38.74
N ALA A 164 -21.21 9.70 -39.48
CA ALA A 164 -20.78 11.07 -39.77
C ALA A 164 -20.79 11.94 -38.51
N PHE A 165 -21.84 11.84 -37.70
CA PHE A 165 -21.99 12.49 -36.41
C PHE A 165 -20.85 12.14 -35.46
N LEU A 166 -20.55 10.84 -35.28
CA LEU A 166 -19.47 10.38 -34.41
C LEU A 166 -18.09 10.83 -34.88
N LYS A 167 -17.91 11.01 -36.20
CA LYS A 167 -16.68 11.57 -36.77
C LYS A 167 -16.58 13.07 -36.52
N ALA A 168 -17.70 13.80 -36.58
CA ALA A 168 -17.76 15.23 -36.30
C ALA A 168 -17.61 15.54 -34.80
N HIS A 169 -18.10 14.64 -33.94
CA HIS A 169 -18.07 14.76 -32.47
C HIS A 169 -17.31 13.59 -31.84
N PRO A 170 -15.97 13.56 -31.99
CA PRO A 170 -15.15 12.48 -31.46
C PRO A 170 -15.17 12.47 -29.91
N PRO A 171 -14.87 11.33 -29.26
CA PRO A 171 -14.93 11.21 -27.80
C PRO A 171 -14.19 12.30 -27.02
N GLU A 172 -13.03 12.72 -27.50
CA GLU A 172 -12.16 13.71 -26.86
C GLU A 172 -12.83 15.08 -26.70
N SER A 173 -13.72 15.46 -27.62
CA SER A 173 -14.43 16.75 -27.53
C SER A 173 -15.63 16.69 -26.57
N ARG A 174 -16.23 15.51 -26.44
CA ARG A 174 -17.48 15.27 -25.71
C ARG A 174 -17.30 14.99 -24.23
N ILE A 175 -16.18 14.36 -23.84
CA ILE A 175 -15.96 13.90 -22.46
C ILE A 175 -15.61 15.08 -21.52
N ASN A 176 -16.12 15.03 -20.30
CA ASN A 176 -15.79 15.97 -19.23
C ASN A 176 -14.35 15.84 -18.74
N GLU A 177 -13.74 16.97 -18.38
CA GLU A 177 -12.40 17.00 -17.83
C GLU A 177 -12.30 16.16 -16.54
N GLY A 178 -11.20 15.44 -16.37
CA GLY A 178 -10.96 14.57 -15.21
C GLY A 178 -11.62 13.18 -15.28
N ALA A 179 -12.65 12.96 -16.11
CA ALA A 179 -13.35 11.67 -16.21
C ALA A 179 -12.41 10.52 -16.61
N VAL A 180 -11.60 10.74 -17.66
CA VAL A 180 -10.60 9.76 -18.14
C VAL A 180 -9.62 9.38 -17.02
N ARG A 181 -9.14 10.37 -16.27
CA ARG A 181 -8.17 10.18 -15.17
C ARG A 181 -8.80 9.37 -14.03
N LEU A 182 -10.01 9.74 -13.61
CA LEU A 182 -10.73 9.03 -12.56
C LEU A 182 -11.01 7.57 -12.94
N ILE A 183 -11.55 7.33 -14.13
CA ILE A 183 -11.89 5.96 -14.59
C ILE A 183 -10.63 5.11 -14.72
N SER A 184 -9.55 5.68 -15.26
CA SER A 184 -8.26 4.98 -15.35
C SER A 184 -7.74 4.58 -13.97
N ALA A 185 -7.87 5.46 -12.98
CA ALA A 185 -7.46 5.20 -11.61
C ALA A 185 -8.31 4.13 -10.91
N LEU A 186 -9.64 4.18 -11.06
CA LEU A 186 -10.56 3.16 -10.56
C LEU A 186 -10.21 1.78 -11.12
N LYS A 187 -10.02 1.67 -12.44
CA LYS A 187 -9.64 0.42 -13.11
C LYS A 187 -8.27 -0.10 -12.65
N ALA A 188 -7.29 0.78 -12.52
CA ALA A 188 -5.96 0.42 -12.03
C ALA A 188 -5.97 -0.05 -10.55
N ARG A 189 -7.00 0.34 -9.78
CA ARG A 189 -7.29 -0.16 -8.43
C ARG A 189 -8.11 -1.45 -8.41
N GLY A 190 -8.54 -1.95 -9.57
CA GLY A 190 -9.34 -3.17 -9.71
C GLY A 190 -10.86 -2.94 -9.56
N VAL A 191 -11.30 -1.70 -9.40
CA VAL A 191 -12.72 -1.34 -9.33
C VAL A 191 -13.35 -1.52 -10.70
N GLN A 192 -14.49 -2.21 -10.75
CA GLN A 192 -15.22 -2.40 -12.00
C GLN A 192 -15.98 -1.12 -12.36
N VAL A 193 -15.88 -0.71 -13.63
CA VAL A 193 -16.52 0.52 -14.11
C VAL A 193 -17.60 0.16 -15.11
N TYR A 194 -18.80 0.71 -14.90
CA TYR A 194 -19.98 0.53 -15.73
C TYR A 194 -20.50 1.88 -16.23
N LEU A 195 -21.09 1.87 -17.43
CA LEU A 195 -21.86 2.99 -17.96
C LEU A 195 -23.32 2.59 -17.98
N ILE A 196 -24.18 3.38 -17.33
CA ILE A 196 -25.62 3.13 -17.27
C ILE A 196 -26.36 4.40 -17.68
N THR A 197 -26.97 4.42 -18.87
CA THR A 197 -27.66 5.60 -19.41
C THR A 197 -28.98 5.23 -20.09
N GLY A 198 -29.94 6.16 -20.08
CA GLY A 198 -31.15 6.11 -20.93
C GLY A 198 -30.88 6.46 -22.41
N GLY A 199 -29.67 6.86 -22.75
CA GLY A 199 -29.22 7.10 -24.12
C GLY A 199 -28.97 5.81 -24.91
N PHE A 200 -28.35 5.95 -26.10
CA PHE A 200 -28.25 4.88 -27.10
C PHE A 200 -26.82 4.36 -27.30
N ARG A 201 -26.69 3.02 -27.39
CA ARG A 201 -25.42 2.30 -27.60
C ARG A 201 -24.66 2.81 -28.82
N GLU A 202 -25.35 3.09 -29.92
CA GLU A 202 -24.76 3.54 -31.19
C GLU A 202 -23.92 4.82 -31.01
N ILE A 203 -24.37 5.71 -30.13
CA ILE A 203 -23.71 6.98 -29.82
C ILE A 203 -22.64 6.80 -28.73
N LEU A 204 -22.86 5.83 -27.82
CA LEU A 204 -22.08 5.63 -26.60
C LEU A 204 -20.84 4.75 -26.77
N LEU A 205 -20.91 3.70 -27.58
CA LEU A 205 -19.84 2.70 -27.68
C LEU A 205 -18.45 3.30 -28.03
N PRO A 206 -18.33 4.35 -28.86
CA PRO A 206 -17.05 5.05 -29.06
C PRO A 206 -16.50 5.69 -27.78
N ILE A 207 -17.35 6.25 -26.92
CA ILE A 207 -16.97 6.80 -25.61
C ILE A 207 -16.48 5.68 -24.70
N ALA A 208 -17.23 4.58 -24.61
CA ALA A 208 -16.85 3.41 -23.81
C ALA A 208 -15.48 2.85 -24.24
N LYS A 209 -15.27 2.73 -25.56
CA LYS A 209 -13.98 2.31 -26.14
C LYS A 209 -12.85 3.25 -25.77
N TYR A 210 -13.08 4.57 -25.86
CA TYR A 210 -12.08 5.59 -25.52
C TYR A 210 -11.67 5.53 -24.03
N LEU A 211 -12.63 5.27 -23.14
CA LEU A 211 -12.40 5.07 -21.69
C LEU A 211 -11.85 3.66 -21.36
N GLY A 212 -11.71 2.80 -22.37
CA GLY A 212 -11.31 1.41 -22.24
C GLY A 212 -12.28 0.57 -21.41
N ILE A 213 -13.56 0.94 -21.37
CA ILE A 213 -14.63 0.21 -20.68
C ILE A 213 -15.13 -0.91 -21.61
N PRO A 214 -15.17 -2.17 -21.17
CA PRO A 214 -15.70 -3.27 -21.99
C PRO A 214 -17.15 -3.02 -22.40
N TYR A 215 -17.53 -3.42 -23.62
CA TYR A 215 -18.91 -3.24 -24.08
C TYR A 215 -19.95 -4.02 -23.27
N GLY A 216 -19.54 -5.11 -22.61
CA GLY A 216 -20.39 -5.84 -21.66
C GLY A 216 -20.68 -5.08 -20.37
N ASN A 217 -19.96 -3.98 -20.10
CA ASN A 217 -20.18 -3.10 -18.95
C ASN A 217 -21.01 -1.86 -19.32
N VAL A 218 -21.68 -1.88 -20.48
CA VAL A 218 -22.51 -0.78 -20.96
C VAL A 218 -23.98 -1.20 -20.96
N PHE A 219 -24.77 -0.53 -20.13
CA PHE A 219 -26.23 -0.61 -20.08
C PHE A 219 -26.79 0.66 -20.72
N ALA A 220 -27.35 0.50 -21.90
CA ALA A 220 -27.92 1.59 -22.69
C ALA A 220 -28.92 1.01 -23.69
N ASN A 221 -29.84 1.84 -24.13
CA ASN A 221 -30.83 1.47 -25.14
C ASN A 221 -30.15 1.18 -26.48
N ARG A 222 -30.76 0.34 -27.31
CA ARG A 222 -30.23 -0.05 -28.61
C ARG A 222 -31.19 0.34 -29.71
N MET A 223 -30.71 1.05 -30.72
CA MET A 223 -31.52 1.38 -31.90
C MET A 223 -31.84 0.10 -32.69
N ASN A 224 -33.09 -0.05 -33.10
CA ASN A 224 -33.54 -1.11 -33.97
C ASN A 224 -33.53 -0.64 -35.41
N TRP A 225 -32.80 -1.36 -36.25
CA TRP A 225 -32.63 -1.03 -37.66
C TRP A 225 -33.40 -2.02 -38.53
N GLN A 226 -34.02 -1.52 -39.59
CA GLN A 226 -34.40 -2.33 -40.73
C GLN A 226 -33.12 -2.72 -41.49
N TRP A 227 -33.00 -4.00 -41.83
CA TRP A 227 -31.85 -4.54 -42.57
C TRP A 227 -32.25 -4.82 -44.02
N ASP A 228 -31.32 -4.58 -44.92
CA ASP A 228 -31.43 -5.00 -46.32
C ASP A 228 -30.97 -6.46 -46.43
N ASP A 229 -31.85 -7.35 -46.87
CA ASP A 229 -31.59 -8.78 -47.00
C ASP A 229 -30.54 -9.11 -48.08
N GLU A 230 -30.32 -8.23 -49.06
CA GLU A 230 -29.34 -8.44 -50.14
C GLU A 230 -27.95 -7.96 -49.75
N THR A 231 -27.85 -6.80 -49.09
CA THR A 231 -26.55 -6.20 -48.70
C THR A 231 -26.11 -6.58 -47.29
N GLY A 232 -27.05 -6.98 -46.43
CA GLY A 232 -26.80 -7.25 -45.01
C GLY A 232 -26.50 -5.99 -44.20
N GLU A 233 -26.83 -4.80 -44.72
CA GLU A 233 -26.55 -3.52 -44.08
C GLU A 233 -27.83 -2.90 -43.49
N PRO A 234 -27.73 -2.15 -42.37
CA PRO A 234 -28.86 -1.43 -41.81
C PRO A 234 -29.23 -0.23 -42.71
N THR A 235 -30.52 0.02 -42.89
CA THR A 235 -31.04 1.02 -43.83
C THR A 235 -31.86 2.11 -43.17
N LYS A 236 -32.82 1.76 -42.32
CA LYS A 236 -33.75 2.71 -41.70
C LYS A 236 -33.96 2.42 -40.22
N LEU A 237 -34.02 3.47 -39.39
CA LEU A 237 -34.39 3.37 -37.98
C LEU A 237 -35.88 3.03 -37.85
N VAL A 238 -36.21 1.99 -37.09
CA VAL A 238 -37.61 1.52 -36.90
C VAL A 238 -38.08 1.58 -35.46
N GLY A 239 -37.21 1.96 -34.53
CA GLY A 239 -37.51 2.06 -33.10
C GLY A 239 -36.29 1.68 -32.26
N PHE A 240 -36.51 1.13 -31.08
CA PHE A 240 -35.44 0.66 -30.20
C PHE A 240 -35.83 -0.57 -29.38
N ASP A 241 -34.82 -1.23 -28.80
CA ASP A 241 -34.99 -2.45 -28.02
C ASP A 241 -35.59 -2.17 -26.63
N LEU A 242 -36.86 -2.54 -26.45
CA LEU A 242 -37.60 -2.40 -25.19
C LEU A 242 -37.20 -3.46 -24.14
N SER A 243 -36.32 -4.41 -24.45
CA SER A 243 -35.82 -5.38 -23.48
C SER A 243 -34.61 -4.90 -22.70
N GLU A 244 -33.98 -3.80 -23.13
CA GLU A 244 -32.89 -3.18 -22.38
C GLU A 244 -33.46 -2.53 -21.10
N PRO A 245 -32.86 -2.71 -19.91
CA PRO A 245 -33.41 -2.19 -18.65
C PRO A 245 -33.68 -0.67 -18.70
N THR A 246 -32.78 0.07 -19.33
CA THR A 246 -32.82 1.54 -19.47
C THR A 246 -33.88 2.07 -20.42
N SER A 247 -34.72 1.19 -21.00
CA SER A 247 -35.80 1.55 -21.92
C SER A 247 -37.03 2.10 -21.20
N SER A 248 -37.15 1.85 -19.90
CA SER A 248 -38.29 2.23 -19.07
C SER A 248 -37.87 3.01 -17.81
N SER A 249 -38.84 3.63 -17.14
CA SER A 249 -38.63 4.24 -15.82
C SER A 249 -38.11 3.19 -14.83
N GLN A 250 -37.21 3.56 -13.92
CA GLN A 250 -36.49 2.64 -13.00
C GLN A 250 -35.45 1.72 -13.66
N GLY A 251 -35.12 1.92 -14.94
CA GLY A 251 -34.13 1.10 -15.64
C GLY A 251 -32.70 1.11 -15.08
N LYS A 252 -32.28 2.21 -14.45
CA LYS A 252 -30.95 2.31 -13.80
C LYS A 252 -30.87 1.44 -12.52
N PRO A 253 -31.81 1.54 -11.57
CA PRO A 253 -31.92 0.58 -10.47
C PRO A 253 -31.93 -0.88 -10.94
N GLU A 254 -32.71 -1.21 -11.97
CA GLU A 254 -32.78 -2.58 -12.50
C GLU A 254 -31.43 -3.06 -13.04
N ALA A 255 -30.72 -2.22 -13.80
CA ALA A 255 -29.39 -2.55 -14.29
C ALA A 255 -28.40 -2.85 -13.15
N ILE A 256 -28.47 -2.08 -12.05
CA ILE A 256 -27.63 -2.32 -10.86
C ILE A 256 -28.04 -3.61 -10.13
N ALA A 257 -29.35 -3.89 -10.02
CA ALA A 257 -29.84 -5.14 -9.45
C ALA A 257 -29.33 -6.35 -10.25
N GLN A 258 -29.34 -6.28 -11.58
CA GLN A 258 -28.75 -7.31 -12.45
C GLN A 258 -27.24 -7.48 -12.19
N LEU A 259 -26.49 -6.40 -11.94
CA LEU A 259 -25.07 -6.48 -11.59
C LEU A 259 -24.85 -7.23 -10.27
N ARG A 260 -25.64 -6.93 -9.23
CA ARG A 260 -25.55 -7.63 -7.94
C ARG A 260 -25.90 -9.12 -8.04
N GLN A 261 -26.84 -9.47 -8.92
CA GLN A 261 -27.20 -10.87 -9.15
C GLN A 261 -26.10 -11.65 -9.87
N ASN A 262 -25.39 -11.00 -10.80
CA ASN A 262 -24.40 -11.64 -11.65
C ASN A 262 -22.99 -11.64 -11.05
N PHE A 263 -22.68 -10.73 -10.14
CA PHE A 263 -21.34 -10.55 -9.59
C PHE A 263 -21.37 -10.40 -8.06
N PRO A 264 -20.34 -10.91 -7.36
CA PRO A 264 -20.26 -10.85 -5.89
C PRO A 264 -19.75 -9.47 -5.41
N TYR A 265 -20.38 -8.38 -5.88
CA TYR A 265 -20.07 -7.03 -5.42
C TYR A 265 -20.74 -6.77 -4.07
N ASN A 266 -19.96 -6.34 -3.09
CA ASN A 266 -20.46 -5.92 -1.79
C ASN A 266 -20.98 -4.48 -1.89
N THR A 267 -20.24 -3.63 -2.59
CA THR A 267 -20.49 -2.19 -2.67
C THR A 267 -20.52 -1.70 -4.12
N ILE A 268 -21.56 -0.94 -4.47
CA ILE A 268 -21.76 -0.31 -5.78
C ILE A 268 -22.09 1.16 -5.58
N VAL A 269 -21.37 2.04 -6.28
CA VAL A 269 -21.60 3.49 -6.27
C VAL A 269 -22.24 3.93 -7.59
N MET A 270 -23.25 4.78 -7.53
CA MET A 270 -23.83 5.46 -8.70
C MET A 270 -23.36 6.91 -8.76
N VAL A 271 -22.90 7.37 -9.92
CA VAL A 271 -22.49 8.76 -10.15
C VAL A 271 -23.29 9.34 -11.32
N GLY A 272 -23.97 10.46 -11.13
CA GLY A 272 -24.74 11.10 -12.20
C GLY A 272 -25.42 12.42 -11.83
N ASP A 273 -25.95 13.15 -12.82
CA ASP A 273 -26.57 14.47 -12.64
C ASP A 273 -28.11 14.40 -12.46
N GLY A 274 -28.75 13.37 -13.02
CA GLY A 274 -30.22 13.22 -13.11
C GLY A 274 -30.92 12.57 -11.92
N VAL A 275 -32.24 12.81 -11.80
CA VAL A 275 -33.12 12.17 -10.80
C VAL A 275 -33.19 10.66 -11.00
N SER A 276 -33.13 10.16 -12.24
CA SER A 276 -33.04 8.72 -12.53
C SER A 276 -31.82 8.04 -11.87
N ASN A 277 -30.76 8.80 -11.55
CA ASN A 277 -29.58 8.29 -10.85
C ASN A 277 -29.78 8.28 -9.34
N LEU A 278 -30.50 9.28 -8.81
CA LEU A 278 -30.90 9.32 -7.41
C LEU A 278 -31.85 8.15 -7.08
N GLU A 279 -32.73 7.79 -8.02
CA GLU A 279 -33.59 6.61 -7.88
C GLU A 279 -32.80 5.30 -7.73
N ALA A 280 -31.56 5.26 -8.23
CA ALA A 280 -30.70 4.07 -8.19
C ALA A 280 -30.33 3.62 -6.77
N VAL A 281 -30.50 4.47 -5.74
CA VAL A 281 -30.26 4.13 -4.32
C VAL A 281 -31.54 3.91 -3.52
N LEU A 282 -32.73 4.06 -4.13
CA LEU A 282 -34.00 3.93 -3.43
C LEU A 282 -34.45 2.47 -3.26
N ASP A 283 -33.93 1.57 -4.10
CA ASP A 283 -34.19 0.13 -4.01
C ASP A 283 -33.13 -0.55 -3.14
N SER A 284 -33.53 -1.53 -2.33
CA SER A 284 -32.64 -2.37 -1.53
C SER A 284 -31.62 -3.16 -2.37
N ASP A 285 -31.92 -3.44 -3.63
CA ASP A 285 -31.00 -4.07 -4.57
C ASP A 285 -30.24 -3.05 -5.46
N GLY A 286 -30.40 -1.75 -5.18
CA GLY A 286 -29.76 -0.64 -5.88
C GLY A 286 -28.32 -0.36 -5.45
N ALA A 287 -27.81 0.83 -5.77
CA ALA A 287 -26.50 1.31 -5.32
C ALA A 287 -26.48 1.60 -3.82
N ASP A 288 -25.31 1.51 -3.18
CA ASP A 288 -25.12 1.82 -1.76
C ASP A 288 -24.86 3.31 -1.50
N LEU A 289 -24.45 4.03 -2.54
CA LEU A 289 -24.08 5.44 -2.47
C LEU A 289 -24.42 6.13 -3.80
N PHE A 290 -25.11 7.27 -3.72
CA PHE A 290 -25.32 8.13 -4.87
C PHE A 290 -24.49 9.41 -4.76
N ILE A 291 -23.65 9.62 -5.76
CA ILE A 291 -22.83 10.83 -5.92
C ILE A 291 -23.46 11.68 -7.03
N GLY A 292 -24.03 12.82 -6.64
CA GLY A 292 -24.55 13.80 -7.57
C GLY A 292 -23.43 14.55 -8.29
N TYR A 293 -23.47 14.59 -9.62
CA TYR A 293 -22.53 15.35 -10.44
C TYR A 293 -23.17 16.62 -10.99
N GLY A 294 -22.65 17.78 -10.58
CA GLY A 294 -23.13 19.11 -10.97
C GLY A 294 -22.22 19.87 -11.92
N GLY A 295 -21.28 19.19 -12.60
CA GLY A 295 -20.28 19.84 -13.45
C GLY A 295 -20.85 20.48 -14.72
N ASN A 296 -21.94 19.92 -15.27
CA ASN A 296 -22.62 20.46 -16.46
C ASN A 296 -24.00 21.04 -16.09
N VAL A 297 -24.87 20.21 -15.50
CA VAL A 297 -26.24 20.55 -15.15
C VAL A 297 -26.44 20.41 -13.65
N GLN A 298 -27.03 21.43 -13.02
CA GLN A 298 -27.30 21.44 -11.58
C GLN A 298 -28.79 21.31 -11.33
N ARG A 299 -29.23 20.13 -10.91
CA ARG A 299 -30.65 19.83 -10.63
C ARG A 299 -30.92 19.98 -9.14
N ARG A 300 -31.90 20.82 -8.79
CA ARG A 300 -32.21 21.18 -7.39
C ARG A 300 -32.47 19.96 -6.49
N GLN A 301 -33.23 18.99 -7.00
CA GLN A 301 -33.56 17.78 -6.24
C GLN A 301 -32.31 16.92 -5.98
N VAL A 302 -31.49 16.71 -7.01
CA VAL A 302 -30.24 15.93 -6.90
C VAL A 302 -29.26 16.61 -5.94
N MET A 303 -29.14 17.93 -6.00
CA MET A 303 -28.32 18.70 -5.04
C MET A 303 -28.78 18.49 -3.58
N ALA A 304 -30.09 18.46 -3.35
CA ALA A 304 -30.64 18.34 -2.00
C ALA A 304 -30.56 16.91 -1.43
N GLU A 305 -30.67 15.90 -2.30
CA GLU A 305 -30.89 14.51 -1.88
C GLU A 305 -29.67 13.59 -2.06
N ALA A 306 -28.68 13.96 -2.89
CA ALA A 306 -27.48 13.14 -3.05
C ALA A 306 -26.69 12.96 -1.75
N ASP A 307 -26.09 11.79 -1.56
CA ASP A 307 -25.26 11.48 -0.39
C ASP A 307 -23.99 12.34 -0.36
N TRP A 308 -23.44 12.58 -1.54
CA TRP A 308 -22.32 13.47 -1.80
C TRP A 308 -22.52 14.17 -3.15
N PHE A 309 -22.25 15.46 -3.23
CA PHE A 309 -22.40 16.25 -4.45
C PHE A 309 -21.05 16.88 -4.87
N VAL A 310 -20.66 16.72 -6.13
CA VAL A 310 -19.39 17.22 -6.69
C VAL A 310 -19.61 18.03 -7.96
N PHE A 311 -18.69 18.96 -8.24
CA PHE A 311 -18.72 19.77 -9.46
C PHE A 311 -17.66 19.36 -10.48
N SER A 312 -16.74 18.47 -10.09
CA SER A 312 -15.69 17.96 -10.95
C SER A 312 -15.30 16.52 -10.57
N PHE A 313 -14.93 15.72 -11.57
CA PHE A 313 -14.34 14.39 -11.35
C PHE A 313 -13.02 14.45 -10.56
N ASP A 314 -12.36 15.60 -10.52
CA ASP A 314 -11.15 15.81 -9.73
C ASP A 314 -11.38 15.71 -8.23
N GLU A 315 -12.59 16.07 -7.78
CA GLU A 315 -12.98 15.92 -6.37
C GLU A 315 -13.05 14.44 -5.99
N LEU A 316 -13.70 13.62 -6.82
CA LEU A 316 -13.77 12.16 -6.65
C LEU A 316 -12.38 11.52 -6.72
N PHE A 317 -11.55 11.96 -7.66
CA PHE A 317 -10.19 11.46 -7.84
C PHE A 317 -9.28 11.78 -6.64
N ARG A 318 -9.38 12.99 -6.07
CA ARG A 318 -8.63 13.36 -4.85
C ARG A 318 -9.12 12.61 -3.61
N ALA A 319 -10.41 12.29 -3.58
CA ALA A 319 -11.00 11.50 -2.51
C ALA A 319 -10.78 9.98 -2.66
N LEU A 320 -10.07 9.49 -3.67
CA LEU A 320 -9.67 8.08 -3.70
C LEU A 320 -8.72 7.79 -2.52
N LYS A 321 -8.88 6.63 -1.86
CA LYS A 321 -8.01 6.24 -0.73
C LYS A 321 -6.54 6.24 -1.16
N ARG A 322 -5.67 6.88 -0.38
CA ARG A 322 -4.21 6.86 -0.60
C ARG A 322 -3.54 6.47 0.70
N TYR A 323 -2.63 5.51 0.64
CA TYR A 323 -1.87 5.11 1.81
C TYR A 323 -0.82 6.17 2.13
N LYS A 324 -0.92 6.78 3.31
CA LYS A 324 0.10 7.65 3.88
C LYS A 324 1.23 6.80 4.44
N VAL A 325 2.42 6.94 3.86
CA VAL A 325 3.61 6.19 4.24
C VAL A 325 4.42 7.00 5.24
N THR A 326 4.92 6.34 6.28
CA THR A 326 5.87 6.90 7.23
C THR A 326 7.06 5.95 7.41
N MET A 327 8.27 6.50 7.31
CA MET A 327 9.51 5.81 7.61
C MET A 327 9.96 6.14 9.03
N ILE A 328 10.15 5.13 9.86
CA ILE A 328 10.78 5.23 11.16
C ILE A 328 12.25 4.81 11.01
N GLY A 329 13.13 5.80 10.91
CA GLY A 329 14.57 5.61 10.84
C GLY A 329 15.23 6.46 9.75
N ALA A 330 16.49 6.82 9.98
CA ALA A 330 17.28 7.65 9.06
C ALA A 330 18.74 7.21 8.90
N GLY A 331 19.03 5.93 9.20
CA GLY A 331 20.33 5.34 8.89
C GLY A 331 20.47 5.00 7.41
N ALA A 332 21.65 4.51 7.00
CA ALA A 332 21.98 4.23 5.60
C ALA A 332 20.91 3.37 4.87
N MET A 333 20.47 2.27 5.50
CA MET A 333 19.43 1.41 4.93
C MET A 333 18.05 2.09 4.88
N ALA A 334 17.71 2.92 5.87
CA ALA A 334 16.45 3.66 5.85
C ALA A 334 16.45 4.69 4.71
N CYS A 335 17.57 5.38 4.49
CA CYS A 335 17.75 6.30 3.37
C CYS A 335 17.67 5.59 2.01
N ALA A 336 18.31 4.42 1.87
CA ALA A 336 18.25 3.64 0.64
C ALA A 336 16.84 3.10 0.37
N ALA A 337 16.13 2.64 1.41
CA ALA A 337 14.73 2.25 1.30
C ALA A 337 13.84 3.45 0.95
N MET A 338 14.06 4.61 1.55
CA MET A 338 13.37 5.86 1.20
C MET A 338 13.60 6.26 -0.26
N HIS A 339 14.83 6.13 -0.76
CA HIS A 339 15.14 6.37 -2.16
C HIS A 339 14.29 5.48 -3.09
N VAL A 340 14.28 4.16 -2.85
CA VAL A 340 13.47 3.18 -3.59
C VAL A 340 11.98 3.53 -3.53
N MET A 341 11.44 3.74 -2.33
CA MET A 341 10.01 4.06 -2.15
C MET A 341 9.66 5.37 -2.86
N SER A 342 10.45 6.42 -2.68
CA SER A 342 10.15 7.74 -3.24
C SER A 342 10.01 7.72 -4.76
N GLN A 343 10.77 6.87 -5.45
CA GLN A 343 10.63 6.69 -6.90
C GLN A 343 9.28 6.07 -7.29
N ASN A 344 8.77 5.12 -6.52
CA ASN A 344 7.45 4.54 -6.76
C ASN A 344 6.31 5.50 -6.40
N LEU A 345 6.54 6.40 -5.45
CA LEU A 345 5.59 7.43 -5.04
C LEU A 345 5.56 8.63 -6.00
N ASP A 346 6.69 8.92 -6.64
CA ASP A 346 6.80 9.97 -7.66
C ASP A 346 6.51 9.47 -9.08
N ALA A 347 6.48 8.15 -9.31
CA ALA A 347 6.09 7.58 -10.59
C ALA A 347 4.66 7.98 -10.97
N GLU A 348 4.42 8.13 -12.27
CA GLU A 348 3.07 8.28 -12.81
C GLU A 348 2.31 6.94 -12.68
N ASP A 349 1.86 6.63 -11.46
CA ASP A 349 0.95 5.52 -11.18
C ASP A 349 -0.49 6.00 -11.43
N PRO A 350 -1.21 5.48 -12.45
CA PRO A 350 -2.61 5.84 -12.67
C PRO A 350 -3.49 5.51 -11.47
N ALA A 351 -3.16 4.48 -10.68
CA ALA A 351 -3.92 4.14 -9.49
C ALA A 351 -3.69 5.14 -8.34
N GLN A 352 -2.55 5.85 -8.31
CA GLN A 352 -2.13 6.73 -7.20
C GLN A 352 -2.42 6.10 -5.84
N VAL A 353 -1.95 4.87 -5.63
CA VAL A 353 -2.30 4.08 -4.42
C VAL A 353 -1.74 4.71 -3.15
N PHE A 354 -0.66 5.48 -3.26
CA PHE A 354 0.04 6.08 -2.13
C PHE A 354 -0.07 7.60 -2.13
N ASP A 355 -0.03 8.19 -0.93
CA ASP A 355 0.21 9.62 -0.79
C ASP A 355 1.66 9.90 -1.20
N PRO A 356 1.90 10.91 -2.05
CA PRO A 356 3.24 11.15 -2.55
C PRO A 356 4.15 11.82 -1.50
N GLN A 357 3.60 12.41 -0.43
CA GLN A 357 4.41 12.92 0.69
C GLN A 357 4.72 11.80 1.68
N VAL A 358 5.99 11.68 2.06
CA VAL A 358 6.45 10.70 3.07
C VAL A 358 7.08 11.42 4.24
N LYS A 359 6.62 11.09 5.43
CA LYS A 359 7.27 11.52 6.68
C LYS A 359 8.38 10.54 7.03
N MET A 360 9.56 11.06 7.37
CA MET A 360 10.73 10.26 7.74
C MET A 360 11.21 10.69 9.12
N TRP A 361 11.04 9.81 10.11
CA TRP A 361 11.49 10.05 11.45
C TRP A 361 13.00 9.83 11.58
N LEU A 362 13.65 10.77 12.25
CA LEU A 362 15.05 10.71 12.63
C LEU A 362 15.22 11.12 14.09
N HIS A 363 16.24 10.57 14.73
CA HIS A 363 16.76 11.15 15.95
C HIS A 363 17.58 12.38 15.57
N ASP A 364 17.04 13.55 15.86
CA ASP A 364 17.64 14.79 15.40
C ASP A 364 18.96 15.09 16.12
N SER A 365 19.93 15.53 15.34
CA SER A 365 21.27 15.82 15.83
C SER A 365 21.87 16.93 14.98
N GLU A 366 22.71 17.77 15.58
CA GLU A 366 23.45 18.79 14.83
C GLU A 366 24.40 18.13 13.82
N PHE A 367 24.41 18.66 12.59
CA PHE A 367 25.30 18.28 11.51
C PHE A 367 25.77 19.57 10.81
N GLU A 368 27.08 19.81 10.82
CA GLU A 368 27.71 20.99 10.19
C GLU A 368 27.05 22.34 10.58
N GLY A 369 26.60 22.48 11.83
CA GLY A 369 26.03 23.73 12.36
C GLY A 369 24.52 23.92 12.12
N THR A 370 23.83 22.94 11.53
CA THR A 370 22.36 22.93 11.36
C THR A 370 21.75 21.64 11.91
N MET A 371 20.45 21.62 12.19
CA MET A 371 19.77 20.38 12.58
C MET A 371 19.68 19.45 11.35
N LEU A 372 20.02 18.18 11.52
CA LEU A 372 20.04 17.22 10.41
C LEU A 372 18.68 17.12 9.71
N SER A 373 17.56 17.30 10.43
CA SER A 373 16.23 17.35 9.81
C SER A 373 16.07 18.52 8.84
N GLU A 374 16.59 19.69 9.18
CA GLU A 374 16.55 20.88 8.32
C GLU A 374 17.41 20.66 7.07
N THR A 375 18.64 20.14 7.26
CA THR A 375 19.53 19.81 6.14
C THR A 375 18.88 18.82 5.16
N ILE A 376 18.21 17.78 5.68
CA ILE A 376 17.51 16.80 4.84
C ILE A 376 16.30 17.44 4.15
N ASN A 377 15.55 18.31 4.84
CA ASN A 377 14.38 18.96 4.26
C ASN A 377 14.77 19.90 3.12
N ASP A 378 15.90 20.60 3.23
CA ASP A 378 16.39 21.54 2.22
C ASP A 378 17.06 20.81 1.03
N SER A 379 17.94 19.85 1.32
CA SER A 379 18.74 19.17 0.29
C SER A 379 18.09 17.93 -0.31
N LYS A 380 17.09 17.36 0.38
CA LYS A 380 16.50 16.03 0.10
C LYS A 380 17.53 14.90 0.06
N VAL A 381 18.63 15.07 0.78
CA VAL A 381 19.72 14.09 0.91
C VAL A 381 20.07 13.95 2.39
N ASN A 382 20.47 12.76 2.84
CA ASN A 382 21.05 12.57 4.16
C ASN A 382 22.57 12.55 4.08
N PRO A 383 23.27 13.69 4.29
CA PRO A 383 24.71 13.79 4.09
C PRO A 383 25.51 12.93 5.07
N LYS A 384 24.95 12.61 6.24
CA LYS A 384 25.62 11.84 7.29
C LYS A 384 25.61 10.33 7.04
N TYR A 385 24.47 9.79 6.61
CA TYR A 385 24.28 8.33 6.56
C TYR A 385 24.23 7.73 5.15
N LEU A 386 23.88 8.52 4.12
CA LEU A 386 23.89 8.08 2.72
C LEU A 386 24.11 9.28 1.77
N PRO A 387 25.33 9.84 1.74
CA PRO A 387 25.62 11.04 0.95
C PRO A 387 25.44 10.80 -0.55
N GLY A 388 24.94 11.82 -1.25
CA GLY A 388 24.78 11.81 -2.72
C GLY A 388 23.53 11.09 -3.24
N VAL A 389 22.72 10.48 -2.37
CA VAL A 389 21.49 9.76 -2.75
C VAL A 389 20.26 10.59 -2.40
N SER A 390 19.41 10.86 -3.39
CA SER A 390 18.15 11.59 -3.22
C SER A 390 17.14 10.78 -2.40
N LEU A 391 16.47 11.40 -1.45
CA LEU A 391 15.38 10.80 -0.67
C LEU A 391 14.00 11.08 -1.27
N GLY A 392 13.93 11.75 -2.43
CA GLY A 392 12.68 12.14 -3.08
C GLY A 392 12.25 13.57 -2.71
N SER A 393 11.64 14.24 -3.68
CA SER A 393 11.28 15.67 -3.57
C SER A 393 10.23 15.97 -2.50
N LYS A 394 9.39 14.98 -2.19
CA LYS A 394 8.27 15.09 -1.24
C LYS A 394 8.54 14.43 0.11
N THR A 395 9.80 14.08 0.38
CA THR A 395 10.20 13.59 1.71
C THR A 395 10.29 14.73 2.71
N LEU A 396 9.68 14.51 3.88
CA LEU A 396 9.69 15.41 5.03
C LEU A 396 10.39 14.73 6.21
N ALA A 397 11.60 15.18 6.55
CA ALA A 397 12.28 14.82 7.77
C ALA A 397 11.56 15.42 8.98
N GLN A 398 11.10 14.57 9.89
CA GLN A 398 10.25 14.92 11.02
C GLN A 398 10.88 14.39 12.33
N PRO A 399 11.44 15.26 13.19
CA PRO A 399 12.11 14.81 14.41
C PRO A 399 11.15 14.31 15.51
N ASP A 400 9.88 14.76 15.51
CA ASP A 400 8.88 14.28 16.46
C ASP A 400 8.28 12.93 16.00
N LEU A 401 8.49 11.89 16.80
CA LEU A 401 8.02 10.54 16.47
C LEU A 401 6.50 10.45 16.34
N LEU A 402 5.75 11.12 17.23
CA LEU A 402 4.29 11.02 17.26
C LEU A 402 3.68 11.79 16.09
N GLU A 403 4.22 12.96 15.76
CA GLU A 403 3.80 13.71 14.58
C GLU A 403 4.19 13.00 13.27
N CYS A 404 5.30 12.26 13.29
CA CYS A 404 5.72 11.46 12.14
C CYS A 404 4.71 10.35 11.81
N VAL A 405 4.25 9.59 12.82
CA VAL A 405 3.30 8.47 12.62
C VAL A 405 1.83 8.90 12.55
N LYS A 406 1.54 10.17 12.80
CA LYS A 406 0.17 10.69 12.84
C LYS A 406 -0.51 10.47 11.48
N ASP A 407 -1.67 9.81 11.53
CA ASP A 407 -2.50 9.44 10.38
C ASP A 407 -1.82 8.52 9.36
N ALA A 408 -0.69 7.89 9.70
CA ALA A 408 0.01 6.97 8.80
C ALA A 408 -0.77 5.66 8.62
N ASP A 409 -1.07 5.29 7.38
CA ASP A 409 -1.64 3.98 7.04
C ASP A 409 -0.56 2.90 6.96
N ILE A 410 0.66 3.29 6.57
CA ILE A 410 1.82 2.40 6.43
C ILE A 410 2.97 2.91 7.29
N ILE A 411 3.51 2.04 8.15
CA ILE A 411 4.66 2.34 9.01
C ILE A 411 5.83 1.41 8.66
N VAL A 412 6.91 1.99 8.13
CA VAL A 412 8.14 1.28 7.80
C VAL A 412 9.13 1.42 8.95
N PHE A 413 9.51 0.33 9.60
CA PHE A 413 10.50 0.34 10.68
C PHE A 413 11.89 -0.01 10.14
N CYS A 414 12.83 0.94 10.18
CA CYS A 414 14.21 0.74 9.74
C CYS A 414 15.22 1.43 10.69
N VAL A 415 15.14 1.09 11.98
CA VAL A 415 16.10 1.54 13.02
C VAL A 415 16.92 0.36 13.55
N PRO A 416 18.10 0.59 14.18
CA PRO A 416 18.83 -0.46 14.89
C PRO A 416 17.94 -1.16 15.93
N HIS A 417 18.06 -2.50 16.05
CA HIS A 417 17.07 -3.33 16.76
C HIS A 417 16.96 -3.00 18.25
N GLN A 418 18.05 -2.53 18.86
CA GLN A 418 18.08 -2.13 20.27
C GLN A 418 17.10 -1.00 20.62
N PHE A 419 16.69 -0.18 19.63
CA PHE A 419 15.79 0.95 19.85
C PHE A 419 14.31 0.60 19.66
N ILE A 420 14.00 -0.47 18.94
CA ILE A 420 12.62 -0.84 18.55
C ILE A 420 11.69 -0.93 19.76
N HIS A 421 12.12 -1.59 20.84
CA HIS A 421 11.27 -1.76 22.04
C HIS A 421 10.89 -0.42 22.67
N GLY A 422 11.87 0.50 22.76
CA GLY A 422 11.64 1.84 23.28
C GLY A 422 10.71 2.66 22.38
N MET A 423 10.82 2.50 21.06
CA MET A 423 9.93 3.14 20.09
C MET A 423 8.51 2.60 20.17
N CYS A 424 8.34 1.28 20.19
CA CYS A 424 7.02 0.65 20.31
C CYS A 424 6.31 1.12 21.58
N LYS A 425 7.01 1.24 22.72
CA LYS A 425 6.43 1.80 23.96
C LYS A 425 5.86 3.20 23.79
N LYS A 426 6.52 4.07 23.01
CA LYS A 426 6.05 5.44 22.76
C LYS A 426 4.85 5.48 21.82
N LEU A 427 4.72 4.48 20.94
CA LEU A 427 3.69 4.41 19.90
C LEU A 427 2.39 3.72 20.34
N VAL A 428 2.37 3.04 21.49
CA VAL A 428 1.16 2.36 22.01
C VAL A 428 -0.01 3.34 22.12
N GLY A 429 -1.11 3.05 21.43
CA GLY A 429 -2.32 3.88 21.42
C GLY A 429 -2.17 5.23 20.72
N LYS A 430 -1.12 5.40 19.90
CA LYS A 430 -0.82 6.63 19.15
C LYS A 430 -0.74 6.42 17.64
N ILE A 431 -1.03 5.21 17.18
CA ILE A 431 -1.10 4.85 15.76
C ILE A 431 -2.54 4.48 15.41
N ARG A 432 -2.87 4.48 14.11
CA ARG A 432 -4.16 3.99 13.64
C ARG A 432 -4.27 2.48 13.89
N GLU A 433 -5.47 2.02 14.25
CA GLU A 433 -5.73 0.59 14.51
C GLU A 433 -5.68 -0.26 13.24
N ASP A 434 -5.99 0.34 12.08
CA ASP A 434 -5.97 -0.29 10.76
C ASP A 434 -4.64 -0.09 10.00
N ALA A 435 -3.64 0.54 10.62
CA ALA A 435 -2.33 0.70 10.01
C ALA A 435 -1.64 -0.66 9.80
N ILE A 436 -0.80 -0.74 8.78
CA ILE A 436 0.05 -1.90 8.50
C ILE A 436 1.51 -1.53 8.63
N ALA A 437 2.32 -2.46 9.14
CA ALA A 437 3.75 -2.24 9.31
C ALA A 437 4.60 -3.17 8.46
N ILE A 438 5.81 -2.71 8.14
CA ILE A 438 6.87 -3.56 7.60
C ILE A 438 8.19 -3.22 8.29
N SER A 439 8.94 -4.23 8.73
CA SER A 439 10.25 -4.05 9.34
C SER A 439 11.38 -4.44 8.40
N LEU A 440 12.35 -3.55 8.27
CA LEU A 440 13.64 -3.75 7.59
C LEU A 440 14.77 -3.98 8.62
N THR A 441 14.44 -3.93 9.91
CA THR A 441 15.40 -4.06 11.00
C THR A 441 15.86 -5.51 11.14
N LYS A 442 17.17 -5.73 11.10
CA LYS A 442 17.80 -7.04 11.28
C LYS A 442 18.32 -7.15 12.71
N GLY A 443 17.77 -8.07 13.50
CA GLY A 443 18.10 -8.23 14.91
C GLY A 443 16.95 -8.89 15.67
N MET A 444 17.19 -9.27 16.91
CA MET A 444 16.16 -9.80 17.80
C MET A 444 16.37 -9.27 19.22
N ARG A 445 15.40 -9.50 20.08
CA ARG A 445 15.54 -9.23 21.51
C ARG A 445 15.45 -10.53 22.29
N VAL A 446 16.39 -10.74 23.20
CA VAL A 446 16.33 -11.86 24.14
C VAL A 446 15.58 -11.43 25.40
N ARG A 447 14.75 -12.34 25.89
CA ARG A 447 14.02 -12.21 27.14
C ARG A 447 14.07 -13.55 27.88
N GLU A 448 13.69 -13.54 29.16
CA GLU A 448 13.53 -14.76 29.95
C GLU A 448 12.55 -15.76 29.32
N ASP A 449 11.53 -15.27 28.60
CA ASP A 449 10.54 -16.09 27.87
C ASP A 449 11.02 -16.54 26.48
N GLY A 450 12.22 -16.15 26.05
CA GLY A 450 12.86 -16.56 24.81
C GLY A 450 13.17 -15.42 23.83
N PRO A 451 13.66 -15.75 22.61
CA PRO A 451 13.88 -14.77 21.56
C PRO A 451 12.57 -14.16 21.08
N GLN A 452 12.58 -12.86 20.87
CA GLN A 452 11.49 -12.10 20.28
C GLN A 452 12.00 -11.38 19.03
N LEU A 453 11.40 -11.72 17.89
CA LEU A 453 11.66 -11.03 16.63
C LEU A 453 11.10 -9.60 16.64
N VAL A 454 11.63 -8.72 15.78
CA VAL A 454 11.17 -7.33 15.69
C VAL A 454 9.73 -7.27 15.18
N SER A 455 9.39 -8.03 14.14
CA SER A 455 8.02 -8.10 13.62
C SER A 455 7.03 -8.57 14.70
N GLN A 456 7.42 -9.59 15.48
CA GLN A 456 6.61 -10.10 16.59
C GLN A 456 6.45 -9.06 17.71
N MET A 457 7.50 -8.29 17.99
CA MET A 457 7.47 -7.21 18.96
C MET A 457 6.48 -6.12 18.54
N ILE A 458 6.55 -5.68 17.29
CA ILE A 458 5.65 -4.68 16.71
C ILE A 458 4.20 -5.19 16.78
N ARG A 459 3.92 -6.41 16.30
CA ARG A 459 2.57 -7.00 16.34
C ARG A 459 2.02 -7.10 17.75
N LYS A 460 2.82 -7.59 18.70
CA LYS A 460 2.41 -7.78 20.09
C LYS A 460 2.15 -6.45 20.82
N MET A 461 2.97 -5.44 20.58
CA MET A 461 2.90 -4.17 21.34
C MET A 461 1.96 -3.15 20.71
N LEU A 462 1.87 -3.12 19.38
CA LEU A 462 1.12 -2.10 18.65
C LEU A 462 -0.23 -2.61 18.11
N GLY A 463 -0.48 -3.92 18.13
CA GLY A 463 -1.76 -4.50 17.72
C GLY A 463 -2.01 -4.51 16.21
N ILE A 464 -1.01 -4.16 15.40
CA ILE A 464 -1.08 -4.10 13.93
C ILE A 464 -0.32 -5.26 13.28
N ASP A 465 -0.67 -5.61 12.04
CA ASP A 465 0.11 -6.59 11.27
C ASP A 465 1.50 -6.03 10.91
N CYS A 466 2.51 -6.90 10.87
CA CYS A 466 3.88 -6.51 10.54
C CYS A 466 4.55 -7.54 9.64
N SER A 467 4.78 -7.16 8.38
CA SER A 467 5.63 -7.90 7.44
C SER A 467 7.10 -7.57 7.68
N VAL A 468 8.01 -8.28 7.00
CA VAL A 468 9.45 -7.99 7.03
C VAL A 468 10.00 -7.87 5.62
N LEU A 469 10.98 -7.00 5.41
CA LEU A 469 11.76 -6.93 4.18
C LEU A 469 13.20 -7.31 4.50
N MET A 470 13.67 -8.41 3.89
CA MET A 470 14.97 -9.03 4.15
C MET A 470 15.62 -9.45 2.84
N GLY A 471 16.94 -9.30 2.72
CA GLY A 471 17.66 -9.61 1.49
C GLY A 471 19.10 -9.13 1.52
N ALA A 472 19.84 -9.48 0.47
CA ALA A 472 21.21 -9.04 0.22
C ALA A 472 21.25 -7.54 -0.13
N ASN A 473 21.04 -6.69 0.88
CA ASN A 473 20.70 -5.29 0.69
C ASN A 473 21.81 -4.37 1.24
N ILE A 474 22.90 -4.21 0.49
CA ILE A 474 23.94 -3.23 0.82
C ILE A 474 23.41 -1.84 0.45
N ALA A 475 23.21 -0.99 1.46
CA ALA A 475 22.53 0.30 1.30
C ALA A 475 23.16 1.23 0.24
N SER A 476 24.50 1.26 0.15
CA SER A 476 25.20 2.08 -0.86
C SER A 476 24.97 1.59 -2.28
N GLU A 477 24.87 0.28 -2.50
CA GLU A 477 24.63 -0.30 -3.83
C GLU A 477 23.18 -0.06 -4.27
N ILE A 478 22.23 -0.15 -3.35
CA ILE A 478 20.83 0.23 -3.59
C ILE A 478 20.72 1.71 -3.93
N GLY A 479 21.43 2.58 -3.20
CA GLY A 479 21.46 4.02 -3.49
C GLY A 479 22.16 4.37 -4.81
N GLN A 480 22.91 3.43 -5.39
CA GLN A 480 23.52 3.51 -6.73
C GLN A 480 22.70 2.77 -7.79
N GLU A 481 21.47 2.37 -7.45
CA GLU A 481 20.54 1.64 -8.31
C GLU A 481 21.14 0.36 -8.91
N GLN A 482 22.04 -0.30 -8.17
CA GLN A 482 22.58 -1.59 -8.58
C GLN A 482 21.53 -2.69 -8.35
N LEU A 483 21.48 -3.65 -9.29
CA LEU A 483 20.55 -4.76 -9.22
C LEU A 483 20.64 -5.48 -7.87
N THR A 484 19.51 -5.49 -7.17
CA THR A 484 19.36 -6.02 -5.82
C THR A 484 18.05 -6.80 -5.75
N GLU A 485 18.06 -7.89 -4.98
CA GLU A 485 16.85 -8.68 -4.69
C GLU A 485 16.51 -8.60 -3.20
N ALA A 486 15.23 -8.57 -2.88
CA ALA A 486 14.73 -8.66 -1.52
C ALA A 486 13.51 -9.57 -1.42
N VAL A 487 13.26 -10.06 -0.21
CA VAL A 487 12.08 -10.85 0.14
C VAL A 487 11.21 -10.03 1.07
N ILE A 488 9.91 -9.99 0.79
CA ILE A 488 8.90 -9.57 1.75
C ILE A 488 8.30 -10.82 2.39
N GLY A 489 8.69 -11.06 3.63
CA GLY A 489 8.10 -12.09 4.49
C GLY A 489 6.79 -11.57 5.07
N TYR A 490 5.68 -12.29 4.89
CA TYR A 490 4.35 -11.80 5.29
C TYR A 490 3.51 -12.81 6.09
N TYR A 491 2.56 -12.28 6.85
CA TYR A 491 1.46 -13.03 7.47
C TYR A 491 0.13 -12.81 6.73
N ASN A 492 -0.07 -11.61 6.18
CA ASN A 492 -1.20 -11.25 5.32
C ASN A 492 -0.71 -10.96 3.90
N ARG A 493 -1.23 -11.70 2.91
CA ARG A 493 -0.81 -11.58 1.51
C ARG A 493 -1.23 -10.26 0.87
N ASP A 494 -2.36 -9.69 1.27
CA ASP A 494 -2.85 -8.44 0.68
C ASP A 494 -2.00 -7.25 1.13
N ASN A 495 -1.61 -7.22 2.41
CA ASN A 495 -0.60 -6.29 2.93
C ASN A 495 0.73 -6.45 2.17
N ALA A 496 1.16 -7.68 1.92
CA ALA A 496 2.40 -7.97 1.19
C ALA A 496 2.40 -7.39 -0.24
N LYS A 497 1.27 -7.46 -0.96
CA LYS A 497 1.13 -6.86 -2.30
C LYS A 497 1.23 -5.33 -2.25
N ILE A 498 0.70 -4.69 -1.20
CA ILE A 498 0.84 -3.24 -1.01
C ILE A 498 2.32 -2.91 -0.80
N PHE A 499 3.02 -3.64 0.08
CA PHE A 499 4.45 -3.42 0.28
C PHE A 499 5.30 -3.74 -0.97
N GLN A 500 4.91 -4.75 -1.77
CA GLN A 500 5.58 -5.03 -3.04
C GLN A 500 5.48 -3.82 -3.97
N LYS A 501 4.28 -3.26 -4.17
CA LYS A 501 4.11 -2.02 -4.97
C LYS A 501 4.92 -0.84 -4.42
N LEU A 502 5.10 -0.77 -3.10
CA LEU A 502 5.86 0.30 -2.45
C LEU A 502 7.38 0.18 -2.72
N PHE A 503 7.94 -1.04 -2.74
CA PHE A 503 9.39 -1.25 -2.82
C PHE A 503 9.91 -1.76 -4.17
N GLU A 504 9.10 -2.41 -4.99
CA GLU A 504 9.58 -3.06 -6.22
C GLU A 504 10.01 -2.03 -7.27
N ARG A 505 11.20 -2.22 -7.84
CA ARG A 505 11.80 -1.44 -8.93
C ARG A 505 12.53 -2.39 -9.87
N ASP A 506 12.87 -1.92 -11.07
CA ASP A 506 13.66 -2.71 -12.03
C ASP A 506 15.02 -3.16 -11.46
N TYR A 507 15.65 -2.31 -10.63
CA TYR A 507 16.89 -2.61 -9.91
C TYR A 507 16.68 -3.16 -8.50
N PHE A 508 15.45 -3.19 -7.99
CA PHE A 508 15.13 -3.67 -6.64
C PHE A 508 13.95 -4.65 -6.71
N GLN A 509 14.27 -5.90 -7.01
CA GLN A 509 13.27 -6.94 -7.28
C GLN A 509 12.77 -7.56 -5.97
N VAL A 510 11.46 -7.72 -5.85
CA VAL A 510 10.81 -8.13 -4.60
C VAL A 510 10.09 -9.46 -4.75
N THR A 511 10.50 -10.46 -3.97
CA THR A 511 9.81 -11.75 -3.88
C THR A 511 8.92 -11.81 -2.64
N LEU A 512 7.65 -12.19 -2.83
CA LEU A 512 6.71 -12.38 -1.72
C LEU A 512 6.83 -13.79 -1.13
N LEU A 513 7.11 -13.89 0.17
CA LEU A 513 7.31 -15.17 0.88
C LEU A 513 6.36 -15.31 2.10
N PRO A 514 5.52 -16.36 2.17
CA PRO A 514 4.68 -16.63 3.35
C PRO A 514 5.49 -17.30 4.49
N ASP A 515 6.62 -16.71 4.87
CA ASP A 515 7.47 -17.15 5.99
C ASP A 515 8.26 -15.96 6.57
N ALA A 516 7.52 -15.02 7.20
CA ALA A 516 8.12 -13.86 7.87
C ALA A 516 9.13 -14.25 8.97
N PRO A 517 8.87 -15.22 9.87
CA PRO A 517 9.86 -15.64 10.86
C PRO A 517 11.14 -16.18 10.23
N GLY A 518 11.03 -16.99 9.16
CA GLY A 518 12.16 -17.52 8.43
C GLY A 518 13.04 -16.44 7.84
N ALA A 519 12.44 -15.49 7.11
CA ALA A 519 13.15 -14.38 6.49
C ALA A 519 13.86 -13.49 7.53
N GLU A 520 13.18 -13.16 8.63
CA GLU A 520 13.71 -12.29 9.68
C GLU A 520 14.83 -12.95 10.49
N MET A 521 14.70 -14.24 10.79
CA MET A 521 15.76 -15.01 11.43
C MET A 521 17.01 -15.11 10.55
N CYS A 522 16.86 -15.30 9.24
CA CYS A 522 18.01 -15.30 8.33
C CYS A 522 18.75 -13.96 8.35
N GLY A 523 18.01 -12.85 8.21
CA GLY A 523 18.57 -11.50 8.27
C GLY A 523 19.28 -11.18 9.59
N THR A 524 18.78 -11.74 10.70
CA THR A 524 19.37 -11.58 12.05
C THR A 524 20.65 -12.40 12.20
N LEU A 525 20.57 -13.72 11.99
CA LEU A 525 21.65 -14.65 12.33
C LEU A 525 22.87 -14.56 11.40
N LYS A 526 22.70 -14.13 10.14
CA LYS A 526 23.82 -13.99 9.19
C LYS A 526 24.93 -13.09 9.72
N ASN A 527 24.60 -12.11 10.55
CA ASN A 527 25.56 -11.14 11.07
C ASN A 527 26.58 -11.82 12.00
N VAL A 528 26.16 -12.85 12.73
CA VAL A 528 27.05 -13.69 13.56
C VAL A 528 28.04 -14.45 12.68
N VAL A 529 27.55 -15.03 11.57
CA VAL A 529 28.40 -15.75 10.61
C VAL A 529 29.38 -14.79 9.92
N ALA A 530 28.94 -13.57 9.59
CA ALA A 530 29.79 -12.56 8.98
C ALA A 530 30.93 -12.09 9.89
N VAL A 531 30.71 -12.05 11.21
CA VAL A 531 31.80 -11.84 12.18
C VAL A 531 32.82 -12.98 12.09
N GLY A 532 32.38 -14.24 12.13
CA GLY A 532 33.28 -15.39 11.98
C GLY A 532 34.05 -15.37 10.64
N ALA A 533 33.38 -14.99 9.55
CA ALA A 533 34.02 -14.82 8.24
C ALA A 533 35.08 -13.70 8.23
N GLY A 534 34.82 -12.59 8.91
CA GLY A 534 35.80 -11.51 9.07
C GLY A 534 37.00 -11.91 9.93
N VAL A 535 36.79 -12.68 11.00
CA VAL A 535 37.89 -13.25 11.79
C VAL A 535 38.79 -14.13 10.91
N VAL A 536 38.21 -14.96 10.04
CA VAL A 536 38.98 -15.76 9.06
C VAL A 536 39.79 -14.87 8.12
N ASP A 537 39.21 -13.79 7.60
CA ASP A 537 39.92 -12.83 6.75
C ASP A 537 41.10 -12.19 7.51
N GLY A 538 40.89 -11.76 8.76
CA GLY A 538 41.92 -11.08 9.55
C GLY A 538 43.06 -11.99 10.03
N LEU A 539 42.81 -13.29 10.11
CA LEU A 539 43.83 -14.33 10.32
C LEU A 539 44.62 -14.68 9.04
N GLY A 540 44.26 -14.11 7.89
CA GLY A 540 44.95 -14.33 6.61
C GLY A 540 44.61 -15.66 5.94
N TYR A 541 43.51 -16.31 6.31
CA TYR A 541 43.07 -17.55 5.66
C TYR A 541 42.32 -17.29 4.36
N GLY A 542 42.45 -18.22 3.40
CA GLY A 542 41.87 -18.08 2.06
C GLY A 542 40.38 -18.47 1.95
N SER A 543 39.86 -18.34 0.72
CA SER A 543 38.44 -18.51 0.39
C SER A 543 37.83 -19.87 0.78
N ASN A 544 38.62 -20.96 0.76
CA ASN A 544 38.13 -22.29 1.14
C ASN A 544 37.73 -22.35 2.62
N SER A 545 38.56 -21.78 3.50
CA SER A 545 38.28 -21.71 4.93
C SER A 545 37.05 -20.84 5.20
N LYS A 546 36.96 -19.70 4.51
CA LYS A 546 35.81 -18.80 4.59
C LYS A 546 34.52 -19.49 4.13
N ALA A 547 34.57 -20.25 3.03
CA ALA A 547 33.44 -21.04 2.54
C ALA A 547 33.00 -22.11 3.54
N ALA A 548 33.95 -22.75 4.25
CA ALA A 548 33.62 -23.71 5.32
C ALA A 548 32.86 -23.04 6.47
N ILE A 549 33.25 -21.82 6.87
CA ILE A 549 32.52 -21.01 7.87
C ILE A 549 31.13 -20.63 7.37
N MET A 550 31.00 -20.13 6.14
CA MET A 550 29.70 -19.76 5.58
C MET A 550 28.75 -20.95 5.49
N ARG A 551 29.24 -22.10 5.00
CA ARG A 551 28.45 -23.34 4.90
C ARG A 551 27.99 -23.83 6.27
N GLN A 552 28.88 -23.82 7.27
CA GLN A 552 28.51 -24.20 8.63
C GLN A 552 27.54 -23.18 9.25
N GLY A 553 27.76 -21.90 9.02
CA GLY A 553 26.91 -20.81 9.46
C GLY A 553 25.50 -20.95 8.93
N LEU A 554 25.33 -21.18 7.63
CA LEU A 554 24.01 -21.43 7.03
C LEU A 554 23.31 -22.65 7.65
N ALA A 555 24.06 -23.72 7.94
CA ALA A 555 23.51 -24.91 8.59
C ALA A 555 23.05 -24.63 10.03
N GLU A 556 23.82 -23.86 10.81
CA GLU A 556 23.45 -23.44 12.16
C GLU A 556 22.31 -22.42 12.16
N MET A 557 22.29 -21.50 11.20
CA MET A 557 21.15 -20.60 10.98
C MET A 557 19.87 -21.40 10.77
N ARG A 558 19.89 -22.36 9.84
CA ARG A 558 18.74 -23.23 9.57
C ARG A 558 18.31 -24.02 10.80
N LYS A 559 19.26 -24.66 11.48
CA LYS A 559 18.97 -25.48 12.66
C LYS A 559 18.39 -24.64 13.80
N PHE A 560 18.98 -23.48 14.08
CA PHE A 560 18.58 -22.59 15.18
C PHE A 560 17.19 -22.00 14.93
N SER A 561 16.96 -21.50 13.72
CA SER A 561 15.66 -20.99 13.30
C SER A 561 14.55 -22.02 13.48
N LYS A 562 14.75 -23.26 13.03
CA LYS A 562 13.73 -24.33 13.16
C LYS A 562 13.56 -24.83 14.59
N ALA A 563 14.60 -24.76 15.42
CA ALA A 563 14.50 -25.11 16.83
C ALA A 563 13.62 -24.11 17.62
N LEU A 564 13.66 -22.84 17.24
CA LEU A 564 12.85 -21.78 17.86
C LEU A 564 11.47 -21.64 17.22
N TYR A 565 11.39 -21.81 15.90
CA TYR A 565 10.19 -21.64 15.09
C TYR A 565 10.02 -22.84 14.14
N PRO A 566 9.35 -23.92 14.57
CA PRO A 566 9.23 -25.15 13.79
C PRO A 566 8.49 -25.00 12.45
N THR A 567 7.75 -23.91 12.26
CA THR A 567 7.00 -23.60 11.03
C THR A 567 7.88 -23.02 9.91
N ILE A 568 9.13 -22.66 10.21
CA ILE A 568 10.05 -22.13 9.20
C ILE A 568 10.33 -23.18 8.12
N ARG A 569 10.27 -22.74 6.87
CA ARG A 569 10.43 -23.57 5.68
C ARG A 569 11.89 -23.65 5.27
N ASP A 570 12.31 -24.79 4.73
CA ASP A 570 13.70 -24.98 4.32
C ASP A 570 14.03 -24.17 3.06
N GLU A 571 13.03 -23.94 2.20
CA GLU A 571 13.12 -23.16 0.98
C GLU A 571 13.49 -21.69 1.26
N THR A 572 13.06 -21.14 2.40
CA THR A 572 13.36 -19.77 2.84
C THR A 572 14.86 -19.48 2.90
N PHE A 573 15.69 -20.48 3.23
CA PHE A 573 17.14 -20.32 3.30
C PHE A 573 17.81 -20.23 1.92
N LEU A 574 17.10 -20.58 0.84
CA LEU A 574 17.57 -20.47 -0.54
C LEU A 574 17.21 -19.12 -1.18
N GLU A 575 16.29 -18.37 -0.58
CA GLU A 575 15.86 -17.05 -1.04
C GLU A 575 16.90 -15.96 -0.76
N SER A 576 16.69 -14.75 -1.30
CA SER A 576 17.60 -13.61 -1.09
C SER A 576 17.84 -13.31 0.40
N CYS A 577 16.82 -13.43 1.24
CA CYS A 577 16.94 -13.23 2.70
C CYS A 577 17.85 -14.26 3.41
N GLY A 578 18.06 -15.43 2.81
CA GLY A 578 18.85 -16.53 3.34
C GLY A 578 20.29 -16.52 2.83
N VAL A 579 20.58 -17.38 1.86
CA VAL A 579 21.93 -17.61 1.35
C VAL A 579 22.54 -16.37 0.68
N ALA A 580 21.76 -15.59 -0.08
CA ALA A 580 22.31 -14.42 -0.77
C ALA A 580 22.74 -13.34 0.22
N ASP A 581 21.90 -13.00 1.20
CA ASP A 581 22.22 -12.01 2.23
C ASP A 581 23.41 -12.46 3.08
N LEU A 582 23.50 -13.75 3.40
CA LEU A 582 24.66 -14.32 4.07
C LEU A 582 25.95 -14.09 3.26
N ILE A 583 25.96 -14.47 1.98
CA ILE A 583 27.13 -14.31 1.09
C ILE A 583 27.53 -12.83 1.00
N ALA A 584 26.60 -11.95 0.63
CA ALA A 584 26.87 -10.52 0.48
C ALA A 584 27.45 -9.92 1.77
N THR A 585 26.94 -10.32 2.93
CA THR A 585 27.43 -9.83 4.22
C THR A 585 28.81 -10.37 4.58
N CYS A 586 29.10 -11.64 4.29
CA CYS A 586 30.40 -12.24 4.55
C CYS A 586 31.51 -11.70 3.61
N TYR A 587 31.17 -11.13 2.46
CA TYR A 587 32.16 -10.52 1.55
C TYR A 587 32.24 -8.99 1.65
N GLY A 588 31.11 -8.29 1.70
CA GLY A 588 31.05 -6.82 1.65
C GLY A 588 30.51 -6.13 2.91
N GLY A 589 30.05 -6.88 3.92
CA GLY A 589 29.36 -6.32 5.08
C GLY A 589 30.27 -5.64 6.11
N ARG A 590 29.71 -4.66 6.83
CA ARG A 590 30.36 -3.98 7.96
C ARG A 590 30.81 -4.94 9.07
N ASN A 591 30.00 -5.97 9.37
CA ASN A 591 30.33 -6.98 10.36
C ASN A 591 31.64 -7.72 10.03
N ARG A 592 31.80 -8.11 8.76
CA ARG A 592 33.02 -8.74 8.25
C ARG A 592 34.21 -7.78 8.33
N LYS A 593 34.04 -6.52 7.88
CA LYS A 593 35.10 -5.49 7.92
C LYS A 593 35.63 -5.24 9.32
N CYS A 594 34.74 -5.01 10.29
CA CYS A 594 35.16 -4.76 11.67
C CYS A 594 35.82 -5.99 12.30
N ALA A 595 35.30 -7.20 12.04
CA ALA A 595 35.88 -8.44 12.57
C ALA A 595 37.24 -8.79 11.96
N GLU A 596 37.48 -8.43 10.70
CA GLU A 596 38.80 -8.54 10.07
C GLU A 596 39.83 -7.64 10.77
N GLU A 597 39.53 -6.36 10.93
CA GLU A 597 40.44 -5.42 11.61
C GLU A 597 40.65 -5.79 13.08
N TRP A 598 39.61 -6.30 13.74
CA TRP A 598 39.71 -6.83 15.10
C TRP A 598 40.71 -7.99 15.14
N ALA A 599 40.57 -8.99 14.27
CA ALA A 599 41.46 -10.15 14.26
C ALA A 599 42.91 -9.77 13.88
N LYS A 600 43.11 -8.86 12.92
CA LYS A 600 44.45 -8.33 12.57
C LYS A 600 45.13 -7.69 13.77
N SER A 601 44.40 -6.89 14.55
CA SER A 601 44.96 -6.23 15.75
C SER A 601 45.41 -7.24 16.81
N HIS A 602 44.68 -8.34 16.97
CA HIS A 602 45.03 -9.43 17.89
C HIS A 602 46.27 -10.19 17.41
N VAL A 603 46.37 -10.48 16.11
CA VAL A 603 47.56 -11.12 15.52
C VAL A 603 48.79 -10.22 15.60
N ALA A 604 48.61 -8.90 15.44
CA ALA A 604 49.69 -7.91 15.54
C ALA A 604 50.19 -7.68 16.99
N GLY A 605 49.51 -8.25 18.00
CA GLY A 605 49.87 -8.07 19.41
C GLY A 605 49.43 -6.73 20.02
N THR A 606 48.58 -5.98 19.32
CA THR A 606 48.00 -4.70 19.76
C THR A 606 46.47 -4.79 19.77
N PRO A 607 45.87 -5.64 20.63
CA PRO A 607 44.45 -5.96 20.57
C PRO A 607 43.60 -4.71 20.77
N ARG A 608 42.64 -4.52 19.87
CA ARG A 608 41.66 -3.43 19.90
C ARG A 608 40.28 -3.98 20.25
N THR A 609 39.45 -3.17 20.90
CA THR A 609 38.07 -3.58 21.17
C THR A 609 37.18 -3.36 19.94
N PHE A 610 36.07 -4.10 19.84
CA PHE A 610 35.06 -3.82 18.82
C PHE A 610 34.44 -2.42 18.95
N GLY A 611 34.42 -1.83 20.15
CA GLY A 611 33.96 -0.47 20.38
C GLY A 611 34.84 0.56 19.67
N ASP A 612 36.16 0.45 19.84
CA ASP A 612 37.13 1.35 19.18
C ASP A 612 37.05 1.24 17.65
N ILE A 613 36.85 0.01 17.15
CA ILE A 613 36.75 -0.27 15.71
C ILE A 613 35.41 0.24 15.15
N GLU A 614 34.31 0.11 15.89
CA GLU A 614 33.01 0.68 15.49
C GLU A 614 33.12 2.21 15.35
N GLU A 615 33.71 2.88 16.34
CA GLU A 615 33.85 4.34 16.35
C GLU A 615 34.71 4.84 15.18
N GLU A 616 35.86 4.20 14.95
CA GLU A 616 36.78 4.58 13.87
C GLU A 616 36.22 4.29 12.48
N LEU A 617 35.70 3.08 12.25
CA LEU A 617 35.42 2.61 10.89
C LEU A 617 33.99 2.87 10.40
N LEU A 618 33.04 3.06 11.31
CA LEU A 618 31.61 3.09 10.96
C LEU A 618 30.98 4.48 11.00
N GLY A 619 31.70 5.52 11.44
CA GLY A 619 31.24 6.92 11.33
C GLY A 619 29.87 7.17 11.98
N GLY A 620 29.61 6.53 13.12
CA GLY A 620 28.34 6.61 13.84
C GLY A 620 27.29 5.55 13.46
N GLN A 621 27.55 4.69 12.47
CA GLN A 621 26.72 3.50 12.22
C GLN A 621 27.02 2.41 13.27
N LYS A 622 26.03 1.55 13.56
CA LYS A 622 26.14 0.51 14.58
C LYS A 622 26.54 -0.86 14.05
N LEU A 623 27.44 -1.54 14.77
CA LEU A 623 27.85 -2.92 14.54
C LEU A 623 26.87 -3.87 15.24
N GLN A 624 26.11 -4.64 14.46
CA GLN A 624 25.03 -5.48 15.02
C GLN A 624 25.49 -6.91 15.30
N GLY A 625 26.48 -7.44 14.56
CA GLY A 625 26.86 -8.85 14.64
C GLY A 625 27.40 -9.30 16.00
N THR A 626 28.13 -8.45 16.71
CA THR A 626 28.61 -8.73 18.07
C THR A 626 27.47 -8.77 19.09
N LEU A 627 26.53 -7.83 19.00
CA LEU A 627 25.33 -7.82 19.83
C LEU A 627 24.47 -9.06 19.59
N THR A 628 24.20 -9.38 18.32
CA THR A 628 23.43 -10.58 17.96
C THR A 628 24.14 -11.86 18.38
N ALA A 629 25.47 -11.93 18.33
CA ALA A 629 26.21 -13.10 18.81
C ALA A 629 26.03 -13.32 20.32
N ASN A 630 26.04 -12.24 21.11
CA ASN A 630 25.75 -12.30 22.55
C ASN A 630 24.30 -12.74 22.82
N GLU A 631 23.34 -12.17 22.10
CA GLU A 631 21.92 -12.53 22.20
C GLU A 631 21.64 -13.99 21.82
N VAL A 632 22.20 -14.45 20.70
CA VAL A 632 22.10 -15.86 20.27
C VAL A 632 22.73 -16.77 21.31
N HIS A 633 23.90 -16.41 21.84
CA HIS A 633 24.57 -17.24 22.84
C HIS A 633 23.81 -17.33 24.17
N GLU A 634 23.16 -16.24 24.61
CA GLU A 634 22.30 -16.26 25.79
C GLU A 634 21.22 -17.34 25.66
N ILE A 635 20.56 -17.44 24.50
CA ILE A 635 19.56 -18.47 24.21
C ILE A 635 20.19 -19.87 24.18
N ILE A 636 21.34 -20.01 23.52
CA ILE A 636 22.07 -21.28 23.43
C ILE A 636 22.43 -21.79 24.83
N ALA A 637 22.98 -20.92 25.68
CA ALA A 637 23.37 -21.25 27.04
C ALA A 637 22.17 -21.62 27.92
N MET A 638 21.07 -20.86 27.86
CA MET A 638 19.83 -21.18 28.58
C MET A 638 19.25 -22.55 28.22
N ARG A 639 19.49 -23.01 26.98
CA ARG A 639 18.99 -24.29 26.46
C ARG A 639 20.00 -25.43 26.57
N GLY A 640 21.25 -25.16 26.97
CA GLY A 640 22.33 -26.14 26.98
C GLY A 640 22.74 -26.61 25.57
N TRP A 641 22.64 -25.73 24.57
CA TRP A 641 22.85 -26.02 23.15
C TRP A 641 24.25 -25.64 22.63
N GLU A 642 25.21 -25.35 23.50
CA GLU A 642 26.54 -24.83 23.11
C GLU A 642 27.27 -25.76 22.14
N LEU A 643 27.15 -27.07 22.37
CA LEU A 643 27.76 -28.10 21.50
C LEU A 643 26.94 -28.38 20.24
N GLU A 644 25.67 -27.97 20.22
CA GLU A 644 24.76 -28.12 19.09
C GLU A 644 24.94 -27.02 18.03
N TYR A 645 25.44 -25.86 18.46
CA TYR A 645 25.76 -24.68 17.64
C TYR A 645 27.21 -24.26 17.85
N PRO A 646 28.18 -25.10 17.43
CA PRO A 646 29.58 -24.89 17.75
C PRO A 646 30.17 -23.64 17.10
N LEU A 647 29.73 -23.27 15.89
CA LEU A 647 30.19 -22.06 15.23
C LEU A 647 29.71 -20.81 15.95
N PHE A 648 28.41 -20.69 16.23
CA PHE A 648 27.87 -19.55 16.99
C PHE A 648 28.51 -19.41 18.37
N THR A 649 28.69 -20.53 19.07
CA THR A 649 29.36 -20.55 20.38
C THR A 649 30.82 -20.09 20.30
N THR A 650 31.55 -20.53 19.27
CA THR A 650 32.95 -20.13 19.09
C THR A 650 33.06 -18.66 18.71
N VAL A 651 32.18 -18.14 17.84
CA VAL A 651 32.13 -16.71 17.53
C VAL A 651 31.91 -15.90 18.80
N TYR A 652 30.91 -16.25 19.61
CA TYR A 652 30.66 -15.60 20.91
C TYR A 652 31.89 -15.62 21.82
N ARG A 653 32.55 -16.78 21.96
CA ARG A 653 33.73 -16.91 22.82
C ARG A 653 34.91 -16.08 22.33
N ILE A 654 35.12 -15.99 21.01
CA ILE A 654 36.20 -15.19 20.42
C ILE A 654 35.94 -13.69 20.64
N ILE A 655 34.74 -13.19 20.35
CA ILE A 655 34.47 -11.74 20.45
C ILE A 655 34.45 -11.21 21.89
N ASN A 656 34.37 -12.11 22.89
CA ASN A 656 34.41 -11.78 24.31
C ASN A 656 35.76 -12.20 24.95
N ASP A 657 36.80 -12.43 24.14
CA ASP A 657 38.16 -12.77 24.59
C ASP A 657 38.26 -14.02 25.49
N LEU A 658 37.31 -14.95 25.37
CA LEU A 658 37.27 -16.18 26.16
C LEU A 658 38.16 -17.27 25.57
N ILE A 659 38.39 -17.24 24.26
CA ILE A 659 39.28 -18.15 23.53
C ILE A 659 40.00 -17.38 22.40
N PRO A 660 41.18 -17.83 21.96
CA PRO A 660 41.94 -17.13 20.92
C PRO A 660 41.28 -17.21 19.53
N PRO A 661 41.47 -16.20 18.66
CA PRO A 661 40.81 -16.12 17.35
C PRO A 661 41.16 -17.28 16.42
N GLN A 662 42.32 -17.91 16.58
CA GLN A 662 42.76 -19.09 15.81
C GLN A 662 41.79 -20.27 15.92
N MET A 663 41.01 -20.33 17.01
CA MET A 663 39.97 -21.34 17.18
C MET A 663 38.83 -21.22 16.17
N MET A 664 38.78 -20.15 15.38
CA MET A 664 37.72 -19.95 14.40
C MET A 664 37.62 -21.10 13.38
N LEU A 665 38.77 -21.64 12.93
CA LEU A 665 38.80 -22.79 12.02
C LEU A 665 38.49 -24.12 12.72
N ASN A 666 38.77 -24.19 14.01
CA ASN A 666 38.51 -25.35 14.87
C ASN A 666 37.27 -25.10 15.74
N PHE A 667 36.22 -24.49 15.19
CA PHE A 667 35.04 -24.06 15.96
C PHE A 667 34.34 -25.18 16.76
N LYS A 668 34.46 -26.45 16.34
CA LYS A 668 33.98 -27.59 17.14
C LYS A 668 34.75 -27.77 18.43
N GLU A 669 36.05 -27.54 18.41
CA GLU A 669 36.92 -27.58 19.58
C GLU A 669 36.76 -26.30 20.40
N GLY A 670 36.70 -25.13 19.74
CA GLY A 670 36.46 -23.84 20.40
C GLY A 670 35.20 -23.84 21.28
N ALA A 671 34.13 -24.50 20.84
CA ALA A 671 32.91 -24.68 21.62
C ALA A 671 33.05 -25.67 22.81
N ARG A 672 33.99 -26.62 22.73
CA ARG A 672 34.25 -27.63 23.77
C ARG A 672 35.28 -27.21 24.81
N MET A 673 36.12 -26.22 24.48
CA MET A 673 37.17 -25.74 25.40
C MET A 673 36.55 -25.38 26.75
N LYS A 674 37.16 -25.88 27.83
CA LYS A 674 36.81 -25.48 29.19
C LYS A 674 37.33 -24.07 29.39
N LEU A 675 36.41 -23.14 29.66
CA LEU A 675 36.78 -21.77 30.02
C LEU A 675 37.39 -21.79 31.42
N ALA A 676 38.51 -21.11 31.61
CA ALA A 676 39.03 -20.86 32.96
C ALA A 676 37.99 -20.05 33.73
N ALA A 677 37.79 -20.35 35.02
CA ALA A 677 36.87 -19.57 35.85
C ALA A 677 37.27 -18.07 35.78
N PRO A 678 36.33 -17.15 35.55
CA PRO A 678 36.65 -15.78 35.15
C PRO A 678 37.33 -14.93 36.25
N PHE A 679 37.47 -15.43 37.49
CA PHE A 679 38.04 -14.68 38.62
C PHE A 679 38.79 -15.57 39.60
N THR A 680 39.94 -15.10 40.09
CA THR A 680 40.50 -15.50 41.40
C THR A 680 40.23 -14.38 42.41
N GLU A 681 39.57 -14.70 43.53
CA GLU A 681 39.43 -13.76 44.66
C GLU A 681 40.77 -13.65 45.38
N THR A 682 41.33 -12.44 45.40
CA THR A 682 42.49 -12.15 46.25
C THR A 682 42.03 -11.93 47.69
N PRO A 683 42.89 -12.13 48.72
CA PRO A 683 42.55 -11.88 50.12
C PRO A 683 42.09 -10.44 50.45
N SER A 684 42.20 -9.51 49.49
CA SER A 684 41.79 -8.11 49.59
C SER A 684 40.47 -7.79 48.87
N GLY A 685 39.75 -8.81 48.34
CA GLY A 685 38.44 -8.63 47.70
C GLY A 685 38.46 -7.98 46.32
N LYS A 686 39.64 -7.76 45.72
CA LYS A 686 39.76 -7.24 44.35
C LYS A 686 39.80 -8.37 43.33
N LYS A 687 38.89 -8.32 42.36
CA LYS A 687 38.81 -9.22 41.19
C LYS A 687 39.92 -8.87 40.19
N ARG A 688 40.73 -9.85 39.79
CA ARG A 688 41.78 -9.70 38.76
C ARG A 688 41.56 -10.73 37.65
N PHE A 689 41.75 -10.33 36.40
CA PHE A 689 41.67 -11.19 35.22
C PHE A 689 42.85 -12.19 35.24
N ASN A 690 42.59 -13.47 35.02
CA ASN A 690 43.65 -14.46 34.84
C ASN A 690 44.17 -14.37 33.39
N PRO A 691 45.50 -14.32 33.15
CA PRO A 691 46.04 -14.43 31.81
C PRO A 691 45.78 -15.85 31.25
N LEU A 692 45.59 -15.93 29.92
CA LEU A 692 45.36 -17.17 29.18
C LEU A 692 46.53 -18.15 29.39
N PRO A 693 46.26 -19.48 29.47
CA PRO A 693 47.33 -20.47 29.44
C PRO A 693 48.06 -20.40 28.08
N SER A 694 49.39 -20.31 28.12
CA SER A 694 50.24 -20.41 26.94
C SER A 694 50.06 -21.78 26.29
N MET A 695 49.71 -21.80 25.00
CA MET A 695 49.87 -23.01 24.18
C MET A 695 51.27 -22.97 23.57
N ASP A 696 52.08 -23.99 23.86
CA ASP A 696 53.26 -24.30 23.05
C ASP A 696 52.77 -24.79 21.67
N VAL A 697 53.39 -24.21 20.64
CA VAL A 697 53.13 -24.21 19.18
C VAL A 697 52.50 -25.46 18.58
#